data_AF-A0A933YEK4-F1
#
_entry.id   AF-A0A933YEK4-F1
#
_cell.length_a   1.000
_cell.length_b   1.000
_cell.length_c   1.000
_cell.angle_alpha   90.00
_cell.angle_beta   90.00
_cell.angle_gamma   90.00
#
_symmetry.space_group_name_H-M   'P 1'
#
loop_
_entity.id
_entity.type
_entity.pdbx_description
1 polymer ?
#
loop_
_entity_poly.entity_id
_entity_poly.type
_entity_poly.pdbx_seq_one_letter_code
_entity_poly.pdbx_strand_id
1 'polypeptide(L)'
;MNNKRHNPRGNARAFEWRPIIYDISGADRKKFDDLLAASPTVVDTFSDQLRELFCIEHPSLKGPSFEKAFSQYRNEKQRQGEEYIQGKWIYFPWNHSVVHLLNHDEFQRVRTARNRELISTNEQHVFYSATVGIAGLSIGNSVALALTLVGGPRRIRLADFDTLDLSNMNRIRTSVRELGMRKTEMTARQIYELNPYAEIEIFSEGLTAENISAFMEGIDIMVDELDNLAVKYLIREEARKKSIPVVMAADCADAAIIDVERYDLDSKLAFFHGRLGDVSYQKLLTLDKRSIGMMIATHIGLENHSEAMLQSVKAVGAVLVSWPQLGSTALLNGAALAYCIREILLNRPTTSNRAVVSLPSVYNTGMTMRSDIRAILAAGTRAPSGENAQPWRFRVDNIARDPVIDVFMDSSADESLYNWKNRASAFAVGAAVENMRIAASGQGLAAEITSFPDPLDDSLVARVRLTKINRSPHMLESAIQIRATNRKPFETRPLPPDTLDQLAKAAEHIEGARICFTADRGNVRVLAEAGAVNERIMLSNAEMHHFFFSHVNWSKYDDDKKRTGFFIDTLELPPPARIGFKVMRSWARASFLNRWLKFNDIVAKQNAAGYTKAAAFGAISMPVESARSAFDAGRAFESLWLTAAHMGLSLQPLMGTIFLRFAARAQGAGLSISERDLIIKKNAEIQGIFDIKNSTTYALFRIGKGAPPTARSTRKRLEDVLIPMV
;
A
#
# COMPACT_ATOMS: atom_id res chain seq x y z
N MET A 1 -17.99 26.52 17.36
CA MET A 1 -18.76 27.74 17.69
C MET A 1 -19.51 28.20 16.44
N ASN A 2 -20.84 28.13 16.46
CA ASN A 2 -21.69 28.83 15.49
C ASN A 2 -21.66 30.31 15.84
N ASN A 3 -20.77 31.07 15.22
CA ASN A 3 -21.01 32.50 15.05
C ASN A 3 -21.42 32.69 13.60
N LYS A 4 -22.72 32.86 13.39
CA LYS A 4 -23.21 33.72 12.31
C LYS A 4 -22.55 35.08 12.56
N ARG A 5 -21.37 35.32 11.99
CA ARG A 5 -20.91 36.70 11.79
C ARG A 5 -21.85 37.24 10.73
N HIS A 6 -22.83 38.02 11.17
CA HIS A 6 -23.41 39.06 10.35
C HIS A 6 -22.24 39.76 9.65
N ASN A 7 -22.13 39.56 8.34
CA ASN A 7 -21.32 40.41 7.50
C ASN A 7 -22.12 41.73 7.38
N PRO A 8 -21.73 42.81 8.09
CA PRO A 8 -22.42 44.07 7.90
C PRO A 8 -22.08 44.53 6.49
N ARG A 9 -23.11 44.84 5.71
CA ARG A 9 -22.99 45.48 4.40
C ARG A 9 -21.97 46.61 4.46
N GLY A 10 -20.89 46.46 3.72
CA GLY A 10 -19.93 47.51 3.42
C GLY A 10 -19.12 47.04 2.22
N ASN A 11 -19.36 47.64 1.05
CA ASN A 11 -18.66 47.44 -0.22
C ASN A 11 -17.37 46.63 -0.08
N ALA A 12 -17.42 45.32 -0.38
CA ALA A 12 -16.19 44.62 -0.73
C ALA A 12 -15.62 45.39 -1.93
N ARG A 13 -14.47 46.07 -1.75
CA ARG A 13 -13.74 46.67 -2.85
C ARG A 13 -13.61 45.57 -3.90
N ALA A 14 -14.22 45.76 -5.07
CA ALA A 14 -13.96 44.87 -6.20
C ALA A 14 -12.47 45.00 -6.51
N PHE A 15 -11.69 43.98 -6.14
CA PHE A 15 -10.27 44.01 -6.37
C PHE A 15 -10.02 43.74 -7.85
N GLU A 16 -9.23 44.59 -8.51
CA GLU A 16 -8.84 44.34 -9.90
C GLU A 16 -7.94 43.11 -9.94
N TRP A 17 -8.38 42.06 -10.64
CA TRP A 17 -7.69 40.77 -10.70
C TRP A 17 -7.31 40.36 -12.12
N ARG A 18 -7.76 41.10 -13.14
CA ARG A 18 -7.41 40.88 -14.53
C ARG A 18 -6.29 41.83 -14.97
N PRO A 19 -5.24 41.32 -15.64
CA PRO A 19 -4.28 42.20 -16.28
C PRO A 19 -4.92 42.90 -17.49
N ILE A 20 -4.32 44.01 -17.91
CA ILE A 20 -4.68 44.71 -19.14
C ILE A 20 -3.56 44.46 -20.15
N ILE A 21 -3.90 43.92 -21.31
CA ILE A 21 -2.96 43.62 -22.39
C ILE A 21 -3.08 44.73 -23.43
N TYR A 22 -1.98 45.42 -23.71
CA TYR A 22 -1.90 46.48 -24.70
C TYR A 22 -1.16 46.00 -25.95
N ASP A 23 -1.76 46.23 -27.12
CA ASP A 23 -1.09 46.12 -28.42
C ASP A 23 -0.75 47.51 -28.98
N ILE A 24 0.45 47.96 -28.68
CA ILE A 24 0.86 49.34 -28.99
C ILE A 24 1.30 49.55 -30.44
N SER A 25 1.25 48.49 -31.26
CA SER A 25 1.36 48.60 -32.73
C SER A 25 0.10 49.22 -33.36
N GLY A 26 -1.02 49.22 -32.62
CA GLY A 26 -2.33 49.69 -33.09
C GLY A 26 -3.00 50.69 -32.16
N ALA A 27 -4.30 50.48 -31.92
CA ALA A 27 -5.19 51.45 -31.27
C ALA A 27 -4.90 51.70 -29.78
N ASP A 28 -4.14 50.81 -29.12
CA ASP A 28 -3.89 50.89 -27.68
C ASP A 28 -2.76 51.86 -27.31
N ARG A 29 -1.99 52.36 -28.28
CA ARG A 29 -0.80 53.19 -28.03
C ARG A 29 -1.07 54.36 -27.10
N LYS A 30 -2.14 55.12 -27.35
CA LYS A 30 -2.50 56.28 -26.53
C LYS A 30 -2.79 55.89 -25.07
N LYS A 31 -3.56 54.82 -24.85
CA LYS A 31 -3.90 54.36 -23.49
C LYS A 31 -2.66 53.87 -22.75
N PHE A 32 -1.73 53.25 -23.47
CA PHE A 32 -0.46 52.81 -22.92
C PHE A 32 0.45 53.98 -22.55
N ASP A 33 0.53 55.01 -23.38
CA ASP A 33 1.29 56.24 -23.08
C ASP A 33 0.69 56.96 -21.84
N ASP A 34 -0.64 57.02 -21.72
CA ASP A 34 -1.34 57.55 -20.54
C ASP A 34 -1.01 56.72 -19.27
N LEU A 35 -0.94 55.38 -19.40
CA LEU A 35 -0.50 54.51 -18.32
C LEU A 35 0.94 54.81 -17.91
N LEU A 36 1.87 54.96 -18.86
CA LEU A 36 3.27 55.27 -18.55
C LEU A 36 3.43 56.63 -17.86
N ALA A 37 2.59 57.62 -18.21
CA ALA A 37 2.56 58.91 -17.53
C ALA A 37 2.19 58.78 -16.03
N ALA A 38 1.42 57.75 -15.66
CA ALA A 38 1.14 57.41 -14.27
C ALA A 38 2.32 56.74 -13.52
N SER A 39 3.48 56.61 -14.17
CA SER A 39 4.73 56.09 -13.61
C SER A 39 4.62 54.69 -12.95
N PRO A 40 4.10 53.66 -13.65
CA PRO A 40 4.09 52.29 -13.16
C PRO A 40 5.52 51.74 -13.05
N THR A 41 5.68 50.64 -12.33
CA THR A 41 6.93 49.86 -12.36
C THR A 41 7.07 49.18 -13.72
N VAL A 42 8.04 49.57 -14.53
CA VAL A 42 8.24 49.00 -15.87
C VAL A 42 9.29 47.89 -15.84
N VAL A 43 8.95 46.72 -16.41
CA VAL A 43 9.87 45.60 -16.64
C VAL A 43 9.91 45.31 -18.13
N ASP A 44 11.00 45.73 -18.78
CA ASP A 44 11.22 45.49 -20.21
C ASP A 44 12.51 44.68 -20.41
N THR A 45 12.34 43.38 -20.60
CA THR A 45 13.42 42.44 -20.95
C THR A 45 13.14 41.77 -22.29
N PHE A 46 12.36 42.41 -23.17
CA PHE A 46 11.86 41.79 -24.40
C PHE A 46 13.00 41.32 -25.33
N SER A 47 14.08 42.09 -25.45
CA SER A 47 15.26 41.70 -26.22
C SER A 47 15.91 40.41 -25.66
N ASP A 48 15.92 40.21 -24.35
CA ASP A 48 16.46 38.98 -23.74
C ASP A 48 15.53 37.80 -24.01
N GLN A 49 14.22 38.01 -23.96
CA GLN A 49 13.22 37.00 -24.30
C GLN A 49 13.34 36.55 -25.77
N LEU A 50 13.56 37.47 -26.71
CA LEU A 50 13.84 37.15 -28.12
C LEU A 50 15.11 36.30 -28.28
N ARG A 51 16.14 36.58 -27.46
CA ARG A 51 17.37 35.80 -27.42
C ARG A 51 17.13 34.39 -26.90
N GLU A 52 16.31 34.22 -25.86
CA GLU A 52 15.91 32.91 -25.35
C GLU A 52 15.11 32.12 -26.41
N LEU A 53 14.15 32.75 -27.08
CA LEU A 53 13.40 32.15 -28.17
C LEU A 53 14.33 31.66 -29.29
N PHE A 54 15.26 32.50 -29.73
CA PHE A 54 16.24 32.13 -30.76
C PHE A 54 17.13 30.96 -30.31
N CYS A 55 17.54 30.93 -29.03
CA CYS A 55 18.31 29.82 -28.46
C CYS A 55 17.53 28.50 -28.51
N ILE A 56 16.23 28.53 -28.23
CA ILE A 56 15.34 27.37 -28.27
C ILE A 56 15.12 26.87 -29.71
N GLU A 57 15.10 27.79 -30.68
CA GLU A 57 14.96 27.49 -32.11
C GLU A 57 16.24 26.93 -32.73
N HIS A 58 17.40 27.36 -32.22
CA HIS A 58 18.71 27.02 -32.76
C HIS A 58 19.67 26.46 -31.68
N PRO A 59 19.33 25.34 -31.01
CA PRO A 59 20.07 24.86 -29.84
C PRO A 59 21.51 24.42 -30.14
N SER A 60 21.81 24.12 -31.41
CA SER A 60 23.15 23.72 -31.89
C SER A 60 24.13 24.88 -32.00
N LEU A 61 23.67 26.12 -32.12
CA LEU A 61 24.54 27.29 -32.24
C LEU A 61 25.19 27.62 -30.88
N LYS A 62 26.50 27.93 -30.90
CA LYS A 62 27.29 28.27 -29.70
C LYS A 62 28.31 29.38 -30.00
N GLY A 63 28.70 30.10 -28.95
CA GLY A 63 29.80 31.08 -28.99
C GLY A 63 29.63 32.13 -30.11
N PRO A 64 30.69 32.50 -30.83
CA PRO A 64 30.63 33.55 -31.86
C PRO A 64 29.62 33.28 -33.00
N SER A 65 29.40 32.00 -33.35
CA SER A 65 28.43 31.63 -34.39
C SER A 65 27.00 31.94 -33.98
N PHE A 66 26.69 31.78 -32.68
CA PHE A 66 25.40 32.15 -32.11
C PHE A 66 25.19 33.67 -32.18
N GLU A 67 26.17 34.46 -31.72
CA GLU A 67 26.04 35.93 -31.69
C GLU A 67 25.80 36.53 -33.08
N LYS A 68 26.51 36.01 -34.09
CA LYS A 68 26.34 36.43 -35.47
C LYS A 68 24.92 36.12 -35.98
N ALA A 69 24.45 34.90 -35.76
CA ALA A 69 23.13 34.47 -36.22
C ALA A 69 21.99 35.18 -35.46
N PHE A 70 22.13 35.35 -34.14
CA PHE A 70 21.15 36.09 -33.34
C PHE A 70 21.09 37.57 -33.75
N SER A 71 22.23 38.20 -34.04
CA SER A 71 22.25 39.59 -34.54
C SER A 71 21.51 39.72 -35.88
N GLN A 72 21.65 38.74 -36.77
CA GLN A 72 20.90 38.70 -38.04
C GLN A 72 19.40 38.55 -37.80
N TYR A 73 18.99 37.59 -36.95
CA TYR A 73 17.60 37.37 -36.55
C TYR A 73 16.97 38.63 -35.93
N ARG A 74 17.69 39.31 -35.02
CA ARG A 74 17.24 40.55 -34.40
C ARG A 74 17.05 41.67 -35.43
N ASN A 75 18.01 41.83 -36.34
CA ASN A 75 17.91 42.83 -37.41
C ASN A 75 16.73 42.55 -38.35
N GLU A 76 16.41 41.29 -38.61
CA GLU A 76 15.22 40.90 -39.39
C GLU A 76 13.92 41.23 -38.67
N LYS A 77 13.83 40.94 -37.36
CA LYS A 77 12.69 41.34 -36.53
C LYS A 77 12.57 42.87 -36.46
N GLN A 78 13.66 43.61 -36.33
CA GLN A 78 13.65 45.08 -36.33
C GLN A 78 13.13 45.69 -37.65
N ARG A 79 13.30 45.01 -38.80
CA ARG A 79 12.70 45.44 -40.07
C ARG A 79 11.18 45.32 -40.07
N GLN A 80 10.60 44.52 -39.17
CA GLN A 80 9.15 44.36 -39.00
C GLN A 80 8.55 45.38 -38.01
N GLY A 81 9.40 46.13 -37.29
CA GLY A 81 9.00 47.16 -36.33
C GLY A 81 10.05 47.32 -35.22
N GLU A 82 10.07 48.46 -34.52
CA GLU A 82 10.92 48.62 -33.33
C GLU A 82 10.55 47.58 -32.27
N GLU A 83 11.54 47.06 -31.53
CA GLU A 83 11.27 46.05 -30.48
C GLU A 83 10.21 46.52 -29.49
N TYR A 84 10.21 47.81 -29.16
CA TYR A 84 9.23 48.44 -28.26
C TYR A 84 7.77 48.22 -28.69
N ILE A 85 7.48 48.19 -30.00
CA ILE A 85 6.13 48.00 -30.54
C ILE A 85 5.82 46.54 -30.92
N GLN A 86 6.79 45.63 -30.76
CA GLN A 86 6.58 44.20 -30.94
C GLN A 86 6.01 43.58 -29.66
N GLY A 87 5.51 42.34 -29.74
CA GLY A 87 5.00 41.63 -28.56
C GLY A 87 3.76 42.30 -27.94
N LYS A 88 3.63 42.20 -26.62
CA LYS A 88 2.52 42.74 -25.83
C LYS A 88 3.03 43.39 -24.55
N TRP A 89 2.39 44.49 -24.15
CA TRP A 89 2.62 45.13 -22.86
C TRP A 89 1.50 44.74 -21.90
N ILE A 90 1.87 44.08 -20.80
CA ILE A 90 0.91 43.55 -19.81
C ILE A 90 0.97 44.39 -18.55
N TYR A 91 -0.11 45.12 -18.26
CA TYR A 91 -0.26 45.87 -17.02
C TYR A 91 -0.98 45.03 -15.96
N PHE A 92 -0.40 44.98 -14.76
CA PHE A 92 -0.94 44.33 -13.57
C PHE A 92 -1.40 45.41 -12.58
N PRO A 93 -2.70 45.74 -12.54
CA PRO A 93 -3.17 46.89 -11.77
C PRO A 93 -2.94 46.78 -10.26
N TRP A 94 -2.93 45.55 -9.73
CA TRP A 94 -2.82 45.29 -8.29
C TRP A 94 -1.43 45.53 -7.69
N ASN A 95 -0.39 45.57 -8.51
CA ASN A 95 0.97 45.90 -8.08
C ASN A 95 1.55 47.09 -8.86
N HIS A 96 0.73 47.76 -9.69
CA HIS A 96 1.11 48.87 -10.55
C HIS A 96 2.36 48.61 -11.38
N SER A 97 2.50 47.40 -11.92
CA SER A 97 3.61 47.03 -12.80
C SER A 97 3.16 46.78 -14.22
N VAL A 98 4.03 47.07 -15.18
CA VAL A 98 3.83 46.78 -16.60
C VAL A 98 5.03 46.02 -17.14
N VAL A 99 4.76 44.91 -17.84
CA VAL A 99 5.78 43.97 -18.31
C VAL A 99 5.69 43.82 -19.82
N HIS A 100 6.81 43.97 -20.51
CA HIS A 100 6.91 43.75 -21.95
C HIS A 100 7.20 42.27 -22.24
N LEU A 101 6.30 41.59 -22.96
CA LEU A 101 6.40 40.16 -23.20
C LEU A 101 6.30 39.79 -24.69
N LEU A 102 6.91 38.66 -25.03
CA LEU A 102 6.66 37.94 -26.29
C LEU A 102 5.16 37.73 -26.55
N ASN A 103 4.79 37.59 -27.82
CA ASN A 103 3.43 37.20 -28.19
C ASN A 103 3.06 35.85 -27.58
N HIS A 104 1.76 35.59 -27.47
CA HIS A 104 1.22 34.42 -26.77
C HIS A 104 1.94 33.09 -27.10
N ASP A 105 2.04 32.73 -28.37
CA ASP A 105 2.66 31.45 -28.78
C ASP A 105 4.17 31.40 -28.49
N GLU A 106 4.88 32.50 -28.75
CA GLU A 106 6.31 32.65 -28.48
C GLU A 106 6.59 32.57 -26.97
N PHE A 107 5.81 33.28 -26.15
CA PHE A 107 5.87 33.25 -24.69
C PHE A 107 5.67 31.83 -24.15
N GLN A 108 4.61 31.15 -24.59
CA GLN A 108 4.30 29.80 -24.11
C GLN A 108 5.38 28.80 -24.54
N ARG A 109 5.93 28.96 -25.75
CA ARG A 109 7.05 28.14 -26.24
C ARG A 109 8.30 28.32 -25.40
N VAL A 110 8.68 29.57 -25.08
CA VAL A 110 9.84 29.85 -24.22
C VAL A 110 9.63 29.29 -22.81
N ARG A 111 8.47 29.59 -22.21
CA ARG A 111 8.12 29.15 -20.85
C ARG A 111 8.15 27.65 -20.64
N THR A 112 7.77 26.87 -21.66
CA THR A 112 7.71 25.39 -21.61
C THR A 112 8.90 24.70 -22.27
N ALA A 113 9.90 25.44 -22.77
CA ALA A 113 11.00 24.88 -23.54
C ALA A 113 11.81 23.81 -22.78
N ARG A 114 11.94 23.94 -21.45
CA ARG A 114 12.66 22.96 -20.61
C ARG A 114 11.83 21.73 -20.24
N ASN A 115 10.52 21.76 -20.51
CA ASN A 115 9.66 20.58 -20.36
C ASN A 115 9.75 19.67 -21.59
N ARG A 116 10.28 20.20 -22.71
CA ARG A 116 10.41 19.47 -23.98
C ARG A 116 11.18 18.17 -23.75
N GLU A 117 10.69 17.09 -24.37
CA GLU A 117 11.10 15.68 -24.18
C GLU A 117 10.57 14.98 -22.91
N LEU A 118 10.12 15.70 -21.88
CA LEU A 118 9.32 15.14 -20.78
C LEU A 118 7.82 15.27 -21.05
N ILE A 119 7.45 16.37 -21.72
CA ILE A 119 6.16 16.65 -22.31
C ILE A 119 6.45 17.05 -23.75
N SER A 120 6.05 16.23 -24.71
CA SER A 120 6.23 16.55 -26.13
C SER A 120 5.44 17.80 -26.52
N THR A 121 5.81 18.45 -27.63
CA THR A 121 5.09 19.63 -28.12
C THR A 121 3.60 19.35 -28.35
N ASN A 122 3.26 18.15 -28.86
CA ASN A 122 1.87 17.76 -29.07
C ASN A 122 1.12 17.56 -27.74
N GLU A 123 1.73 16.86 -26.77
CA GLU A 123 1.16 16.70 -25.43
C GLU A 123 0.97 18.06 -24.74
N GLN A 124 1.94 18.96 -24.86
CA GLN A 124 1.86 20.31 -24.30
C GLN A 124 0.72 21.10 -24.93
N HIS A 125 0.48 20.96 -26.24
CA HIS A 125 -0.64 21.59 -26.94
C HIS A 125 -1.99 21.05 -26.45
N VAL A 126 -2.14 19.73 -26.33
CA VAL A 126 -3.37 19.09 -25.80
C VAL A 126 -3.64 19.61 -24.37
N PHE A 127 -2.62 19.58 -23.52
CA PHE A 127 -2.75 20.01 -22.14
C PHE A 127 -3.05 21.52 -22.01
N TYR A 128 -2.41 22.37 -22.80
CA TYR A 128 -2.66 23.81 -22.80
C TYR A 128 -4.05 24.17 -23.34
N SER A 129 -4.55 23.37 -24.28
CA SER A 129 -5.86 23.55 -24.90
C SER A 129 -7.01 22.99 -24.08
N ALA A 130 -6.78 22.41 -22.90
CA ALA A 130 -7.85 21.91 -22.04
C ALA A 130 -8.52 23.03 -21.23
N THR A 131 -9.71 22.74 -20.70
CA THR A 131 -10.47 23.55 -19.74
C THR A 131 -10.55 22.79 -18.42
N VAL A 132 -10.01 23.34 -17.33
CA VAL A 132 -10.04 22.69 -16.00
C VAL A 132 -10.93 23.49 -15.04
N GLY A 133 -11.87 22.81 -14.39
CA GLY A 133 -12.65 23.37 -13.28
C GLY A 133 -12.02 23.05 -11.94
N ILE A 134 -11.85 24.05 -11.07
CA ILE A 134 -11.31 23.91 -9.71
C ILE A 134 -12.27 24.52 -8.70
N ALA A 135 -12.83 23.68 -7.81
CA ALA A 135 -13.69 24.12 -6.72
C ALA A 135 -13.03 23.90 -5.36
N GLY A 136 -12.96 24.96 -4.55
CA GLY A 136 -12.19 25.03 -3.32
C GLY A 136 -10.76 25.48 -3.57
N LEU A 137 -10.37 26.62 -3.02
CA LEU A 137 -9.11 27.31 -3.30
C LEU A 137 -8.22 27.46 -2.06
N SER A 138 -8.37 26.53 -1.12
CA SER A 138 -7.33 26.28 -0.13
C SER A 138 -6.26 25.37 -0.74
N ILE A 139 -6.44 24.05 -0.71
CA ILE A 139 -5.53 23.12 -1.41
C ILE A 139 -5.61 23.31 -2.93
N GLY A 140 -6.80 23.58 -3.47
CA GLY A 140 -6.97 23.83 -4.91
C GLY A 140 -6.21 25.04 -5.45
N ASN A 141 -5.81 26.01 -4.61
CA ASN A 141 -4.86 27.05 -5.01
C ASN A 141 -3.51 26.44 -5.41
N SER A 142 -2.98 25.50 -4.63
CA SER A 142 -1.74 24.79 -4.95
C SER A 142 -1.87 23.97 -6.24
N VAL A 143 -3.04 23.37 -6.50
CA VAL A 143 -3.34 22.67 -7.75
C VAL A 143 -3.30 23.63 -8.93
N ALA A 144 -3.99 24.77 -8.84
CA ALA A 144 -4.04 25.78 -9.89
C ALA A 144 -2.64 26.30 -10.26
N LEU A 145 -1.81 26.59 -9.26
CA LEU A 145 -0.43 27.03 -9.47
C LEU A 145 0.44 25.92 -10.05
N ALA A 146 0.32 24.68 -9.57
CA ALA A 146 1.07 23.55 -10.10
C ALA A 146 0.75 23.29 -11.58
N LEU A 147 -0.54 23.29 -11.96
CA LEU A 147 -0.99 23.19 -13.35
C LEU A 147 -0.39 24.31 -14.21
N THR A 148 -0.44 25.55 -13.71
CA THR A 148 0.11 26.71 -14.42
C THR A 148 1.62 26.59 -14.64
N LEU A 149 2.36 26.08 -13.64
CA LEU A 149 3.82 25.89 -13.70
C LEU A 149 4.24 24.79 -14.68
N VAL A 150 3.50 23.68 -14.77
CA VAL A 150 3.80 22.59 -15.74
C VAL A 150 3.40 22.95 -17.18
N GLY A 151 2.88 24.16 -17.41
CA GLY A 151 2.64 24.69 -18.73
C GLY A 151 1.19 24.65 -19.19
N GLY A 152 0.22 24.26 -18.36
CA GLY A 152 -1.20 24.14 -18.77
C GLY A 152 -2.17 24.68 -17.73
N PRO A 153 -3.44 24.29 -17.84
CA PRO A 153 -4.25 24.62 -19.02
C PRO A 153 -4.37 26.14 -19.21
N ARG A 154 -4.70 26.59 -20.43
CA ARG A 154 -5.01 28.00 -20.68
C ARG A 154 -6.34 28.41 -20.05
N ARG A 155 -7.36 27.55 -20.09
CA ARG A 155 -8.72 27.85 -19.64
C ARG A 155 -8.96 27.25 -18.25
N ILE A 156 -9.27 28.09 -17.27
CA ILE A 156 -9.46 27.68 -15.88
C ILE A 156 -10.74 28.31 -15.33
N ARG A 157 -11.59 27.48 -14.71
CA ARG A 157 -12.71 27.96 -13.89
C ARG A 157 -12.41 27.78 -12.42
N LEU A 158 -12.62 28.84 -11.64
CA LEU A 158 -12.34 28.87 -10.20
C LEU A 158 -13.62 29.10 -9.41
N ALA A 159 -13.91 28.25 -8.42
CA ALA A 159 -15.06 28.42 -7.53
C ALA A 159 -14.65 28.35 -6.06
N ASP A 160 -14.89 29.43 -5.32
CA ASP A 160 -14.73 29.51 -3.87
C ASP A 160 -15.51 30.74 -3.37
N PHE A 161 -16.18 30.62 -2.23
CA PHE A 161 -16.97 31.71 -1.63
C PHE A 161 -16.21 32.46 -0.52
N ASP A 162 -15.08 31.91 -0.06
CA ASP A 162 -14.31 32.47 1.05
C ASP A 162 -13.41 33.62 0.61
N THR A 163 -13.09 34.46 1.60
CA THR A 163 -11.95 35.38 1.57
C THR A 163 -10.72 34.76 2.23
N LEU A 164 -9.53 35.29 1.94
CA LEU A 164 -8.28 34.89 2.57
C LEU A 164 -8.25 35.37 4.04
N ASP A 165 -8.25 34.41 4.97
CA ASP A 165 -8.03 34.66 6.39
C ASP A 165 -6.57 34.38 6.79
N LEU A 166 -6.11 35.01 7.87
CA LEU A 166 -4.77 34.80 8.43
C LEU A 166 -4.50 33.32 8.75
N SER A 167 -5.51 32.58 9.21
CA SER A 167 -5.42 31.15 9.50
C SER A 167 -5.23 30.27 8.26
N ASN A 168 -5.37 30.80 7.05
CA ASN A 168 -5.14 30.08 5.80
C ASN A 168 -3.68 30.18 5.32
N MET A 169 -2.91 31.14 5.86
CA MET A 169 -1.55 31.43 5.41
C MET A 169 -0.54 30.33 5.71
N ASN A 170 -0.90 29.32 6.52
CA ASN A 170 -0.05 28.16 6.76
C ASN A 170 0.01 27.19 5.57
N ARG A 171 -0.89 27.32 4.59
CA ARG A 171 -1.05 26.36 3.49
C ARG A 171 -1.42 26.96 2.13
N ILE A 172 -1.90 28.19 2.11
CA ILE A 172 -2.10 28.94 0.86
C ILE A 172 -0.87 29.81 0.63
N ARG A 173 -0.18 29.60 -0.50
CA ARG A 173 1.01 30.37 -0.86
C ARG A 173 0.60 31.74 -1.37
N THR A 174 0.57 32.74 -0.49
CA THR A 174 0.23 34.13 -0.85
C THR A 174 0.86 35.16 0.09
N SER A 175 0.78 36.43 -0.28
CA SER A 175 1.29 37.57 0.51
C SER A 175 0.32 37.96 1.62
N VAL A 176 0.86 38.41 2.77
CA VAL A 176 0.07 38.97 3.88
C VAL A 176 -0.75 40.21 3.46
N ARG A 177 -0.41 40.84 2.33
CA ARG A 177 -1.11 42.01 1.80
C ARG A 177 -2.47 41.66 1.19
N GLU A 178 -2.71 40.40 0.87
CA GLU A 178 -3.93 39.92 0.23
C GLU A 178 -5.03 39.53 1.24
N LEU A 179 -4.81 39.73 2.55
CA LEU A 179 -5.80 39.39 3.58
C LEU A 179 -7.14 40.11 3.32
N GLY A 180 -8.24 39.36 3.41
CA GLY A 180 -9.59 39.84 3.10
C GLY A 180 -9.96 39.79 1.60
N MET A 181 -9.03 39.46 0.71
CA MET A 181 -9.33 39.24 -0.71
C MET A 181 -10.11 37.94 -0.91
N ARG A 182 -11.00 37.89 -1.89
CA ARG A 182 -11.63 36.63 -2.31
C ARG A 182 -10.58 35.64 -2.82
N LYS A 183 -10.67 34.38 -2.40
CA LYS A 183 -9.69 33.36 -2.81
C LYS A 183 -9.68 33.14 -4.33
N THR A 184 -10.82 33.33 -5.00
CA THR A 184 -10.94 33.28 -6.47
C THR A 184 -10.12 34.37 -7.15
N GLU A 185 -10.28 35.63 -6.72
CA GLU A 185 -9.56 36.79 -7.26
C GLU A 185 -8.05 36.70 -6.97
N MET A 186 -7.68 36.31 -5.76
CA MET A 186 -6.29 36.08 -5.36
C MET A 186 -5.63 34.99 -6.23
N THR A 187 -6.28 33.83 -6.37
CA THR A 187 -5.74 32.73 -7.19
C THR A 187 -5.64 33.14 -8.66
N ALA A 188 -6.61 33.89 -9.18
CA ALA A 188 -6.57 34.41 -10.55
C ALA A 188 -5.37 35.35 -10.78
N ARG A 189 -5.10 36.30 -9.86
CA ARG A 189 -3.91 37.16 -9.92
C ARG A 189 -2.62 36.35 -10.00
N GLN A 190 -2.48 35.34 -9.15
CA GLN A 190 -1.29 34.48 -9.13
C GLN A 190 -1.12 33.68 -10.43
N ILE A 191 -2.20 33.20 -11.02
CA ILE A 191 -2.15 32.54 -12.33
C ILE A 191 -1.71 33.53 -13.40
N TYR A 192 -2.27 34.75 -13.42
CA TYR A 192 -1.91 35.78 -14.39
C TYR A 192 -0.46 36.25 -14.28
N GLU A 193 0.09 36.29 -13.06
CA GLU A 193 1.51 36.56 -12.82
C GLU A 193 2.43 35.47 -13.39
N LEU A 194 1.94 34.23 -13.57
CA LEU A 194 2.68 33.11 -14.16
C LEU A 194 2.39 32.89 -15.66
N ASN A 195 1.18 33.24 -16.09
CA ASN A 195 0.69 33.11 -17.46
C ASN A 195 -0.37 34.21 -17.73
N PRO A 196 0.04 35.39 -18.25
CA PRO A 196 -0.88 36.50 -18.51
C PRO A 196 -1.88 36.21 -19.64
N TYR A 197 -1.62 35.18 -20.45
CA TYR A 197 -2.49 34.73 -21.54
C TYR A 197 -3.52 33.66 -21.11
N ALA A 198 -3.63 33.38 -19.80
CA ALA A 198 -4.67 32.51 -19.26
C ALA A 198 -6.08 33.11 -19.44
N GLU A 199 -7.07 32.23 -19.58
CA GLU A 199 -8.48 32.57 -19.64
C GLU A 199 -9.16 32.06 -18.38
N ILE A 200 -9.48 32.98 -17.46
CA ILE A 200 -10.00 32.65 -16.14
C ILE A 200 -11.45 33.13 -16.00
N GLU A 201 -12.30 32.22 -15.57
CA GLU A 201 -13.69 32.51 -15.17
C GLU A 201 -13.85 32.20 -13.68
N ILE A 202 -14.49 33.11 -12.94
CA ILE A 202 -14.62 33.01 -11.48
C ILE A 202 -16.08 32.87 -11.05
N PHE A 203 -16.32 31.94 -10.13
CA PHE A 203 -17.59 31.69 -9.47
C PHE A 203 -17.40 32.04 -7.99
N SER A 204 -17.45 33.35 -7.69
CA SER A 204 -17.14 33.92 -6.37
C SER A 204 -18.13 33.57 -5.26
N GLU A 205 -19.28 32.98 -5.62
CA GLU A 205 -20.27 32.48 -4.67
C GLU A 205 -20.06 30.98 -4.36
N GLY A 206 -18.96 30.39 -4.86
CA GLY A 206 -18.70 28.95 -4.78
C GLY A 206 -19.63 28.13 -5.68
N LEU A 207 -19.67 26.81 -5.44
CA LEU A 207 -20.60 25.91 -6.13
C LEU A 207 -21.85 25.65 -5.30
N THR A 208 -23.00 25.75 -5.96
CA THR A 208 -24.33 25.52 -5.41
C THR A 208 -25.15 24.62 -6.33
N ALA A 209 -26.31 24.15 -5.87
CA ALA A 209 -27.19 23.34 -6.70
C ALA A 209 -27.67 24.08 -7.96
N GLU A 210 -27.74 25.41 -7.90
CA GLU A 210 -28.24 26.27 -8.97
C GLU A 210 -27.18 26.58 -10.03
N ASN A 211 -25.90 26.65 -9.66
CA ASN A 211 -24.83 27.07 -10.58
C ASN A 211 -23.90 25.94 -11.04
N ILE A 212 -23.93 24.78 -10.40
CA ILE A 212 -22.97 23.70 -10.66
C ILE A 212 -23.02 23.18 -12.10
N SER A 213 -24.21 23.10 -12.69
CA SER A 213 -24.35 22.63 -14.07
C SER A 213 -23.70 23.61 -15.07
N ALA A 214 -23.82 24.92 -14.82
CA ALA A 214 -23.18 25.95 -15.62
C ALA A 214 -21.65 25.94 -15.43
N PHE A 215 -21.17 25.76 -14.19
CA PHE A 215 -19.74 25.62 -13.90
C PHE A 215 -19.10 24.45 -14.64
N MET A 216 -19.81 23.32 -14.73
CA MET A 216 -19.32 22.10 -15.39
C MET A 216 -19.48 22.10 -16.91
N GLU A 217 -20.04 23.14 -17.53
CA GLU A 217 -20.31 23.17 -18.96
C GLU A 217 -19.03 23.35 -19.79
N GLY A 218 -18.60 22.32 -20.51
CA GLY A 218 -17.40 22.39 -21.37
C GLY A 218 -16.07 22.35 -20.61
N ILE A 219 -16.05 21.88 -19.37
CA ILE A 219 -14.80 21.52 -18.68
C ILE A 219 -14.39 20.08 -19.06
N ASP A 220 -13.11 19.84 -19.23
CA ASP A 220 -12.57 18.52 -19.58
C ASP A 220 -12.33 17.65 -18.33
N ILE A 221 -12.10 18.30 -17.19
CA ILE A 221 -11.81 17.63 -15.91
C ILE A 221 -12.16 18.55 -14.74
N MET A 222 -12.64 17.93 -13.66
CA MET A 222 -13.08 18.60 -12.45
C MET A 222 -12.15 18.29 -11.27
N VAL A 223 -11.72 19.34 -10.57
CA VAL A 223 -10.94 19.26 -9.33
C VAL A 223 -11.84 19.62 -8.15
N ASP A 224 -12.03 18.68 -7.23
CA ASP A 224 -12.84 18.86 -6.02
C ASP A 224 -11.97 18.96 -4.77
N GLU A 225 -11.79 20.19 -4.28
CA GLU A 225 -11.08 20.53 -3.04
C GLU A 225 -12.00 21.28 -2.05
N LEU A 226 -13.31 21.00 -2.09
CA LEU A 226 -14.30 21.58 -1.19
C LEU A 226 -14.30 20.89 0.18
N ASP A 227 -14.75 21.57 1.23
CA ASP A 227 -14.99 20.95 2.55
C ASP A 227 -16.43 20.46 2.73
N ASN A 228 -17.36 20.91 1.87
CA ASN A 228 -18.78 20.60 1.98
C ASN A 228 -19.15 19.31 1.24
N LEU A 229 -19.35 18.23 2.00
CA LEU A 229 -19.66 16.91 1.48
C LEU A 229 -20.94 16.85 0.62
N ALA A 230 -21.94 17.69 0.91
CA ALA A 230 -23.17 17.76 0.10
C ALA A 230 -22.89 18.32 -1.30
N VAL A 231 -22.06 19.36 -1.40
CA VAL A 231 -21.66 19.91 -2.71
C VAL A 231 -20.73 18.95 -3.45
N LYS A 232 -19.83 18.26 -2.73
CA LYS A 232 -19.02 17.17 -3.31
C LYS A 232 -19.88 16.08 -3.97
N TYR A 233 -21.02 15.75 -3.36
CA TYR A 233 -21.97 14.80 -3.93
C TYR A 233 -22.58 15.34 -5.23
N LEU A 234 -22.99 16.61 -5.26
CA LEU A 234 -23.52 17.25 -6.47
C LEU A 234 -22.48 17.29 -7.61
N ILE A 235 -21.20 17.54 -7.31
CA ILE A 235 -20.11 17.47 -8.29
C ILE A 235 -20.11 16.11 -8.98
N ARG A 236 -20.22 15.02 -8.21
CA ARG A 236 -20.19 13.66 -8.75
C ARG A 236 -21.45 13.30 -9.53
N GLU A 237 -22.61 13.82 -9.12
CA GLU A 237 -23.85 13.70 -9.90
C GLU A 237 -23.74 14.39 -11.27
N GLU A 238 -23.30 15.64 -11.31
CA GLU A 238 -23.14 16.38 -12.57
C GLU A 238 -22.02 15.81 -13.43
N ALA A 239 -20.89 15.43 -12.81
CA ALA A 239 -19.78 14.78 -13.51
C ALA A 239 -20.19 13.46 -14.18
N ARG A 240 -20.98 12.63 -13.49
CA ARG A 240 -21.54 11.41 -14.07
C ARG A 240 -22.46 11.72 -15.25
N LYS A 241 -23.32 12.74 -15.16
CA LYS A 241 -24.25 13.12 -16.25
C LYS A 241 -23.51 13.60 -17.48
N LYS A 242 -22.40 14.32 -17.28
CA LYS A 242 -21.61 14.94 -18.36
C LYS A 242 -20.40 14.10 -18.79
N SER A 243 -20.19 12.92 -18.21
CA SER A 243 -19.02 12.06 -18.46
C SER A 243 -17.70 12.81 -18.23
N ILE A 244 -17.58 13.51 -17.10
CA ILE A 244 -16.40 14.30 -16.73
C ILE A 244 -15.63 13.57 -15.62
N PRO A 245 -14.31 13.35 -15.75
CA PRO A 245 -13.51 12.81 -14.67
C PRO A 245 -13.41 13.80 -13.50
N VAL A 246 -13.46 13.27 -12.28
CA VAL A 246 -13.25 14.05 -11.04
C VAL A 246 -11.96 13.58 -10.38
N VAL A 247 -11.12 14.54 -9.98
CA VAL A 247 -9.95 14.29 -9.14
C VAL A 247 -10.05 15.09 -7.86
N MET A 248 -9.58 14.51 -6.76
CA MET A 248 -9.62 15.12 -5.43
C MET A 248 -8.39 14.68 -4.63
N ALA A 249 -7.86 15.57 -3.81
CA ALA A 249 -6.88 15.24 -2.79
C ALA A 249 -7.43 15.45 -1.38
N ALA A 250 -6.92 14.70 -0.42
CA ALA A 250 -7.18 14.90 1.00
C ALA A 250 -5.86 15.01 1.78
N ASP A 251 -5.74 16.07 2.59
CA ASP A 251 -4.62 16.29 3.50
C ASP A 251 -4.71 15.33 4.71
N CYS A 252 -3.67 14.52 4.89
CA CYS A 252 -3.53 13.53 5.96
C CYS A 252 -2.19 13.70 6.70
N ALA A 253 -1.90 14.90 7.21
CA ALA A 253 -0.59 15.27 7.75
C ALA A 253 0.48 15.12 6.67
N ASP A 254 1.60 14.41 6.84
CA ASP A 254 2.64 14.30 5.80
C ASP A 254 2.29 13.36 4.63
N ALA A 255 1.02 13.02 4.45
CA ALA A 255 0.52 12.20 3.36
C ALA A 255 -0.68 12.84 2.66
N ALA A 256 -0.79 12.55 1.37
CA ALA A 256 -1.87 12.94 0.49
C ALA A 256 -2.65 11.70 0.07
N ILE A 257 -3.98 11.76 0.13
CA ILE A 257 -4.82 10.76 -0.54
C ILE A 257 -5.36 11.35 -1.82
N ILE A 258 -5.10 10.68 -2.94
CA ILE A 258 -5.54 11.09 -4.27
C ILE A 258 -6.66 10.16 -4.72
N ASP A 259 -7.84 10.72 -4.91
CA ASP A 259 -9.01 10.06 -5.47
C ASP A 259 -9.16 10.44 -6.94
N VAL A 260 -9.29 9.44 -7.81
CA VAL A 260 -9.51 9.59 -9.26
C VAL A 260 -10.78 8.84 -9.64
N GLU A 261 -11.82 9.57 -10.04
CA GLU A 261 -13.12 9.03 -10.42
C GLU A 261 -13.38 9.30 -11.92
N ARG A 262 -13.11 8.30 -12.76
CA ARG A 262 -13.22 8.38 -14.23
C ARG A 262 -14.65 8.11 -14.73
N TYR A 263 -15.58 9.03 -14.48
CA TYR A 263 -16.96 8.92 -14.97
C TYR A 263 -17.07 8.93 -16.50
N ASP A 264 -16.04 9.44 -17.18
CA ASP A 264 -15.86 9.36 -18.63
C ASP A 264 -15.59 7.93 -19.13
N LEU A 265 -15.04 7.05 -18.29
CA LEU A 265 -14.80 5.64 -18.61
C LEU A 265 -15.90 4.72 -18.07
N ASP A 266 -16.43 5.01 -16.88
CA ASP A 266 -17.48 4.20 -16.25
C ASP A 266 -18.51 5.10 -15.53
N SER A 267 -19.68 5.27 -16.14
CA SER A 267 -20.77 6.04 -15.56
C SER A 267 -21.44 5.36 -14.36
N LYS A 268 -21.16 4.07 -14.11
CA LYS A 268 -21.71 3.30 -12.99
C LYS A 268 -20.84 3.35 -11.73
N LEU A 269 -19.70 4.04 -11.77
CA LEU A 269 -18.83 4.21 -10.61
C LEU A 269 -19.61 4.74 -9.41
N ALA A 270 -19.45 4.06 -8.28
CA ALA A 270 -19.99 4.54 -7.02
C ALA A 270 -19.26 5.82 -6.59
N PHE A 271 -20.01 6.81 -6.11
CA PHE A 271 -19.45 8.05 -5.61
C PHE A 271 -18.53 7.80 -4.42
N PHE A 272 -17.46 8.58 -4.32
CA PHE A 272 -16.47 8.47 -3.24
C PHE A 272 -15.88 7.05 -3.15
N HIS A 273 -15.73 6.38 -4.29
CA HIS A 273 -15.33 4.97 -4.39
C HIS A 273 -16.21 4.00 -3.57
N GLY A 274 -17.47 4.35 -3.32
CA GLY A 274 -18.43 3.56 -2.54
C GLY A 274 -18.19 3.59 -1.02
N ARG A 275 -17.22 4.35 -0.52
CA ARG A 275 -16.84 4.35 0.90
C ARG A 275 -17.91 4.93 1.83
N LEU A 276 -18.74 5.83 1.31
CA LEU A 276 -19.82 6.44 2.08
C LEU A 276 -21.12 5.62 2.06
N GLY A 277 -21.15 4.50 1.32
CA GLY A 277 -22.36 3.70 1.15
C GLY A 277 -23.48 4.51 0.49
N ASP A 278 -24.71 4.29 0.96
CA ASP A 278 -25.89 4.98 0.43
C ASP A 278 -26.06 6.38 1.06
N VAL A 279 -25.61 7.40 0.33
CA VAL A 279 -25.71 8.83 0.66
C VAL A 279 -26.41 9.59 -0.45
N SER A 280 -27.11 10.65 -0.09
CA SER A 280 -27.77 11.57 -1.02
C SER A 280 -27.54 13.01 -0.59
N TYR A 281 -27.67 13.96 -1.53
CA TYR A 281 -27.56 15.39 -1.24
C TYR A 281 -28.45 15.83 -0.07
N GLN A 282 -29.74 15.44 -0.08
CA GLN A 282 -30.69 15.78 0.98
C GLN A 282 -30.29 15.20 2.33
N LYS A 283 -29.82 13.95 2.36
CA LYS A 283 -29.33 13.32 3.60
C LYS A 283 -28.15 14.10 4.17
N LEU A 284 -27.17 14.46 3.34
CA LEU A 284 -25.97 15.18 3.75
C LEU A 284 -26.26 16.58 4.31
N LEU A 285 -27.26 17.29 3.78
CA LEU A 285 -27.69 18.60 4.29
C LEU A 285 -28.26 18.54 5.72
N THR A 286 -28.89 17.43 6.09
CA THR A 286 -29.56 17.26 7.39
C THR A 286 -28.63 16.78 8.51
N LEU A 287 -27.41 16.36 8.17
CA LEU A 287 -26.48 15.81 9.16
C LEU A 287 -25.89 16.91 10.05
N ASP A 288 -25.72 16.58 11.33
CA ASP A 288 -24.97 17.42 12.26
C ASP A 288 -23.46 17.37 11.96
N LYS A 289 -22.73 18.35 12.51
CA LYS A 289 -21.27 18.51 12.27
C LYS A 289 -20.45 17.27 12.65
N ARG A 290 -20.84 16.56 13.71
CA ARG A 290 -20.13 15.35 14.17
C ARG A 290 -20.34 14.22 13.16
N SER A 291 -21.57 14.04 12.69
CA SER A 291 -21.90 13.04 11.66
C SER A 291 -21.19 13.30 10.34
N ILE A 292 -21.13 14.57 9.89
CA ILE A 292 -20.33 14.95 8.72
C ILE A 292 -18.84 14.65 8.94
N GLY A 293 -18.29 14.99 10.10
CA GLY A 293 -16.90 14.67 10.44
C GLY A 293 -16.60 13.16 10.40
N MET A 294 -17.52 12.32 10.89
CA MET A 294 -17.40 10.86 10.80
C MET A 294 -17.46 10.36 9.34
N MET A 295 -18.29 10.97 8.49
CA MET A 295 -18.34 10.65 7.07
C MET A 295 -17.04 11.04 6.36
N ILE A 296 -16.50 12.22 6.63
CA ILE A 296 -15.19 12.65 6.10
C ILE A 296 -14.11 11.65 6.52
N ALA A 297 -14.05 11.28 7.79
CA ALA A 297 -13.10 10.27 8.28
C ALA A 297 -13.30 8.89 7.62
N THR A 298 -14.55 8.52 7.28
CA THR A 298 -14.86 7.27 6.57
C THR A 298 -14.41 7.31 5.11
N HIS A 299 -14.68 8.43 4.43
CA HIS A 299 -14.23 8.70 3.07
C HIS A 299 -12.70 8.68 2.98
N ILE A 300 -12.02 9.37 3.91
CA ILE A 300 -10.56 9.40 3.97
C ILE A 300 -9.98 8.04 4.44
N GLY A 301 -10.67 7.33 5.32
CA GLY A 301 -10.23 6.07 5.90
C GLY A 301 -9.21 6.25 7.01
N LEU A 302 -9.57 5.80 8.22
CA LEU A 302 -8.70 5.83 9.40
C LEU A 302 -7.38 5.10 9.18
N GLU A 303 -7.38 4.09 8.31
CA GLU A 303 -6.20 3.34 7.91
C GLU A 303 -5.12 4.18 7.21
N ASN A 304 -5.47 5.37 6.71
CA ASN A 304 -4.56 6.24 5.97
C ASN A 304 -4.03 7.41 6.80
N HIS A 305 -4.45 7.54 8.07
CA HIS A 305 -3.98 8.58 8.95
C HIS A 305 -2.76 8.13 9.75
N SER A 306 -1.75 9.00 9.85
CA SER A 306 -0.67 8.81 10.82
C SER A 306 -1.22 8.89 12.25
N GLU A 307 -0.49 8.31 13.20
CA GLU A 307 -0.85 8.42 14.62
C GLU A 307 -0.94 9.88 15.06
N ALA A 308 0.00 10.71 14.61
CA ALA A 308 0.01 12.16 14.85
C ALA A 308 -1.23 12.86 14.28
N MET A 309 -1.68 12.46 13.08
CA MET A 309 -2.90 13.00 12.48
C MET A 309 -4.13 12.61 13.31
N LEU A 310 -4.25 11.34 13.73
CA LEU A 310 -5.36 10.88 14.57
C LEU A 310 -5.40 11.60 15.92
N GLN A 311 -4.25 11.82 16.54
CA GLN A 311 -4.14 12.60 17.79
C GLN A 311 -4.55 14.06 17.57
N SER A 312 -4.11 14.68 16.48
CA SER A 312 -4.47 16.07 16.14
C SER A 312 -5.97 16.21 15.86
N VAL A 313 -6.59 15.28 15.12
CA VAL A 313 -8.03 15.30 14.88
C VAL A 313 -8.82 15.17 16.19
N LYS A 314 -8.37 14.33 17.13
CA LYS A 314 -9.00 14.23 18.48
C LYS A 314 -8.89 15.51 19.28
N ALA A 315 -7.90 16.35 19.00
CA ALA A 315 -7.66 17.61 19.69
C ALA A 315 -8.55 18.77 19.17
N VAL A 316 -9.30 18.57 18.07
CA VAL A 316 -10.22 19.56 17.51
C VAL A 316 -11.38 19.84 18.48
N GLY A 317 -11.62 21.11 18.77
CA GLY A 317 -12.60 21.57 19.76
C GLY A 317 -12.08 21.60 21.20
N ALA A 318 -10.91 21.02 21.48
CA ALA A 318 -10.24 21.08 22.78
C ALA A 318 -9.07 22.09 22.76
N VAL A 319 -8.07 21.85 21.90
CA VAL A 319 -6.91 22.75 21.73
C VAL A 319 -6.69 23.18 20.27
N LEU A 320 -7.29 22.48 19.30
CA LEU A 320 -7.31 22.89 17.89
C LEU A 320 -8.69 23.46 17.51
N VAL A 321 -8.71 24.48 16.67
CA VAL A 321 -9.95 25.16 16.25
C VAL A 321 -10.60 24.46 15.05
N SER A 322 -9.82 23.81 14.20
CA SER A 322 -10.27 23.20 12.94
C SER A 322 -9.42 21.99 12.57
N TRP A 323 -9.77 21.33 11.47
CA TRP A 323 -9.01 20.21 10.91
C TRP A 323 -7.53 20.62 10.69
N PRO A 324 -6.57 19.83 11.17
CA PRO A 324 -5.14 20.11 11.02
C PRO A 324 -4.70 19.91 9.57
N GLN A 325 -3.88 20.84 9.05
CA GLN A 325 -3.38 20.83 7.67
C GLN A 325 -1.95 21.39 7.65
N LEU A 326 -1.10 20.84 6.78
CA LEU A 326 0.29 21.27 6.61
C LEU A 326 0.51 21.88 5.23
N GLY A 327 1.27 22.98 5.17
CA GLY A 327 1.59 23.63 3.88
C GLY A 327 2.42 22.75 2.95
N SER A 328 3.32 21.92 3.48
CA SER A 328 4.07 20.91 2.71
C SER A 328 3.14 19.93 2.00
N THR A 329 2.08 19.49 2.68
CA THR A 329 1.10 18.54 2.14
C THR A 329 0.15 19.20 1.16
N ALA A 330 -0.24 20.45 1.38
CA ALA A 330 -0.99 21.23 0.40
C ALA A 330 -0.22 21.35 -0.93
N LEU A 331 1.09 21.57 -0.88
CA LEU A 331 1.95 21.59 -2.07
C LEU A 331 2.07 20.19 -2.71
N LEU A 332 2.19 19.13 -1.90
CA LEU A 332 2.20 17.75 -2.38
C LEU A 332 0.91 17.39 -3.12
N ASN A 333 -0.25 17.75 -2.55
CA ASN A 333 -1.57 17.59 -3.17
C ASN A 333 -1.62 18.31 -4.52
N GLY A 334 -1.14 19.56 -4.55
CA GLY A 334 -1.05 20.36 -5.78
C GLY A 334 -0.25 19.66 -6.88
N ALA A 335 0.94 19.16 -6.55
CA ALA A 335 1.80 18.45 -7.49
C ALA A 335 1.19 17.11 -7.96
N ALA A 336 0.64 16.33 -7.03
CA ALA A 336 0.05 15.03 -7.33
C ALA A 336 -1.19 15.15 -8.23
N LEU A 337 -2.08 16.09 -7.95
CA LEU A 337 -3.25 16.33 -8.80
C LEU A 337 -2.89 16.91 -10.15
N ALA A 338 -1.93 17.84 -10.23
CA ALA A 338 -1.46 18.35 -11.52
C ALA A 338 -0.90 17.23 -12.42
N TYR A 339 -0.18 16.27 -11.83
CA TYR A 339 0.26 15.07 -12.53
C TYR A 339 -0.95 14.24 -13.03
N CYS A 340 -1.88 13.86 -12.14
CA CYS A 340 -3.05 13.06 -12.51
C CYS A 340 -3.88 13.70 -13.62
N ILE A 341 -4.13 15.01 -13.52
CA ILE A 341 -4.88 15.79 -14.51
C ILE A 341 -4.19 15.71 -15.87
N ARG A 342 -2.88 15.94 -15.92
CA ARG A 342 -2.12 15.84 -17.18
C ARG A 342 -2.20 14.44 -17.76
N GLU A 343 -1.99 13.39 -16.96
CA GLU A 343 -2.05 12.00 -17.47
C GLU A 343 -3.44 11.64 -18.03
N ILE A 344 -4.51 12.11 -17.39
CA ILE A 344 -5.89 11.92 -17.86
C ILE A 344 -6.13 12.66 -19.17
N LEU A 345 -5.76 13.95 -19.25
CA LEU A 345 -5.94 14.77 -20.45
C LEU A 345 -5.12 14.27 -21.65
N LEU A 346 -3.96 13.66 -21.39
CA LEU A 346 -3.14 13.01 -22.42
C LEU A 346 -3.63 11.60 -22.79
N ASN A 347 -4.79 11.19 -22.25
CA ASN A 347 -5.40 9.87 -22.48
C ASN A 347 -4.45 8.70 -22.18
N ARG A 348 -3.59 8.86 -21.17
CA ARG A 348 -2.70 7.78 -20.71
C ARG A 348 -3.49 6.78 -19.86
N PRO A 349 -3.10 5.49 -19.85
CA PRO A 349 -3.81 4.46 -19.09
C PRO A 349 -3.91 4.82 -17.61
N THR A 350 -5.09 5.28 -17.20
CA THR A 350 -5.42 5.69 -15.83
C THR A 350 -6.78 5.12 -15.50
N THR A 351 -6.88 4.40 -14.39
CA THR A 351 -8.12 3.77 -13.92
C THR A 351 -8.72 4.57 -12.79
N SER A 352 -10.03 4.45 -12.56
CA SER A 352 -10.62 4.94 -11.32
C SER A 352 -9.99 4.24 -10.13
N ASN A 353 -9.24 4.98 -9.32
CA ASN A 353 -8.48 4.44 -8.21
C ASN A 353 -8.30 5.47 -7.11
N ARG A 354 -7.74 4.99 -6.01
CA ARG A 354 -7.37 5.78 -4.85
C ARG A 354 -5.93 5.47 -4.51
N ALA A 355 -5.10 6.49 -4.40
CA ALA A 355 -3.67 6.36 -4.15
C ALA A 355 -3.28 7.15 -2.89
N VAL A 356 -2.29 6.62 -2.17
CA VAL A 356 -1.67 7.31 -1.04
C VAL A 356 -0.28 7.76 -1.46
N VAL A 357 -0.02 9.07 -1.39
CA VAL A 357 1.30 9.66 -1.61
C VAL A 357 1.81 10.14 -0.26
N SER A 358 2.74 9.40 0.35
CA SER A 358 3.22 9.64 1.72
C SER A 358 4.69 10.04 1.70
N LEU A 359 5.00 11.27 2.14
CA LEU A 359 6.39 11.73 2.28
C LEU A 359 7.16 10.90 3.32
N PRO A 360 6.59 10.51 4.49
CA PRO A 360 7.25 9.58 5.39
C PRO A 360 7.53 8.23 4.73
N SER A 361 6.64 7.74 3.87
CA SER A 361 6.90 6.49 3.12
C SER A 361 7.99 6.65 2.06
N VAL A 362 8.41 7.87 1.72
CA VAL A 362 9.53 8.16 0.82
C VAL A 362 10.81 8.48 1.62
N TYR A 363 10.66 9.15 2.77
CA TYR A 363 11.75 9.64 3.61
C TYR A 363 12.20 8.62 4.67
N ASN A 364 11.27 7.96 5.34
CA ASN A 364 11.53 6.86 6.28
C ASN A 364 11.76 5.52 5.57
N THR A 365 11.59 5.46 4.25
CA THR A 365 12.25 4.44 3.44
C THR A 365 13.69 4.87 3.19
N GLY A 366 14.55 4.67 4.18
CA GLY A 366 15.98 4.57 3.91
C GLY A 366 16.20 3.51 2.83
N MET A 367 16.41 3.98 1.60
CA MET A 367 16.70 3.21 0.39
C MET A 367 15.53 2.30 -0.08
N THR A 368 15.20 2.35 -1.37
CA THR A 368 14.55 1.21 -2.06
C THR A 368 15.25 -0.06 -1.61
N MET A 369 14.55 -0.90 -0.82
CA MET A 369 15.09 -2.18 -0.38
C MET A 369 15.61 -2.91 -1.61
N ARG A 370 16.91 -3.22 -1.63
CA ARG A 370 17.57 -3.87 -2.76
C ARG A 370 16.75 -5.08 -3.19
N SER A 371 16.59 -5.26 -4.50
CA SER A 371 15.73 -6.29 -5.08
C SER A 371 16.10 -7.71 -4.61
N ASP A 372 17.39 -7.97 -4.41
CA ASP A 372 17.92 -9.21 -3.84
C ASP A 372 17.41 -9.47 -2.41
N ILE A 373 17.48 -8.46 -1.53
CA ILE A 373 16.96 -8.54 -0.16
C ILE A 373 15.45 -8.74 -0.14
N ARG A 374 14.72 -8.01 -0.99
CA ARG A 374 13.26 -8.18 -1.13
C ARG A 374 12.90 -9.61 -1.53
N ALA A 375 13.64 -10.22 -2.46
CA ALA A 375 13.41 -11.60 -2.88
C ALA A 375 13.67 -12.60 -1.75
N ILE A 376 14.74 -12.42 -0.97
CA ILE A 376 15.08 -13.25 0.19
C ILE A 376 13.97 -13.20 1.24
N LEU A 377 13.49 -11.99 1.58
CA LEU A 377 12.42 -11.84 2.57
C LEU A 377 11.09 -12.41 2.05
N ALA A 378 10.78 -12.22 0.77
CA ALA A 378 9.59 -12.79 0.15
C ALA A 378 9.62 -14.33 0.13
N ALA A 379 10.81 -14.95 0.04
CA ALA A 379 10.96 -16.38 0.22
C ALA A 379 10.72 -16.79 1.68
N GLY A 380 11.25 -16.03 2.65
CA GLY A 380 10.99 -16.24 4.08
C GLY A 380 9.51 -16.28 4.41
N THR A 381 8.70 -15.35 3.88
CA THR A 381 7.25 -15.32 4.13
C THR A 381 6.48 -16.50 3.53
N ARG A 382 7.07 -17.27 2.62
CA ARG A 382 6.44 -18.48 2.04
C ARG A 382 6.52 -19.70 2.95
N ALA A 383 7.31 -19.64 4.02
CA ALA A 383 7.43 -20.72 4.98
C ALA A 383 6.08 -21.17 5.56
N PRO A 384 5.96 -22.43 5.99
CA PRO A 384 4.82 -22.93 6.73
C PRO A 384 4.88 -22.46 8.19
N SER A 385 3.71 -22.29 8.81
CA SER A 385 3.57 -22.09 10.24
C SER A 385 2.27 -22.75 10.73
N GLY A 386 2.18 -23.02 12.03
CA GLY A 386 0.91 -23.41 12.67
C GLY A 386 -0.19 -22.42 12.28
N GLU A 387 -1.36 -22.94 11.88
CA GLU A 387 -2.54 -22.14 11.55
C GLU A 387 -2.29 -21.03 10.51
N ASN A 388 -1.18 -21.08 9.77
CA ASN A 388 -0.69 -19.96 8.96
C ASN A 388 -0.55 -18.63 9.75
N ALA A 389 -0.18 -18.72 11.04
CA ALA A 389 0.08 -17.59 11.95
C ALA A 389 1.18 -16.63 11.47
N GLN A 390 2.21 -17.15 10.81
CA GLN A 390 3.35 -16.40 10.27
C GLN A 390 4.00 -15.49 11.34
N PRO A 391 4.60 -16.09 12.38
CA PRO A 391 5.06 -15.41 13.60
C PRO A 391 6.45 -14.78 13.44
N TRP A 392 6.75 -14.23 12.26
CA TRP A 392 8.05 -13.62 11.95
C TRP A 392 7.89 -12.15 11.62
N ARG A 393 8.87 -11.36 12.08
CA ARG A 393 9.08 -9.98 11.66
C ARG A 393 10.54 -9.77 11.27
N PHE A 394 10.78 -8.90 10.30
CA PHE A 394 12.11 -8.68 9.74
C PHE A 394 12.54 -7.23 9.94
N ARG A 395 13.73 -7.04 10.49
CA ARG A 395 14.44 -5.75 10.48
C ARG A 395 15.64 -5.88 9.56
N VAL A 396 15.78 -4.95 8.64
CA VAL A 396 16.83 -4.99 7.61
C VAL A 396 17.77 -3.82 7.83
N ASP A 397 19.05 -4.12 8.04
CA ASP A 397 20.13 -3.16 7.88
C ASP A 397 20.77 -3.36 6.50
N ASN A 398 20.49 -2.44 5.60
CA ASN A 398 20.98 -2.43 4.22
C ASN A 398 22.05 -1.36 3.96
N ILE A 399 22.49 -0.64 5.01
CA ILE A 399 23.49 0.44 4.92
C ILE A 399 24.90 -0.17 4.97
N ALA A 400 25.06 -1.28 5.69
CA ALA A 400 26.31 -2.02 5.74
C ALA A 400 26.72 -2.61 4.37
N ARG A 401 28.03 -2.73 4.14
CA ARG A 401 28.61 -3.37 2.93
C ARG A 401 28.04 -4.79 2.72
N ASP A 402 27.87 -5.52 3.81
CA ASP A 402 27.21 -6.83 3.87
C ASP A 402 25.87 -6.66 4.61
N PRO A 403 24.72 -6.74 3.91
CA PRO A 403 23.41 -6.54 4.53
C PRO A 403 23.15 -7.54 5.65
N VAL A 404 22.43 -7.09 6.67
CA VAL A 404 22.02 -7.92 7.80
C VAL A 404 20.50 -7.91 7.92
N ILE A 405 19.91 -9.09 8.08
CA ILE A 405 18.49 -9.26 8.37
C ILE A 405 18.37 -9.86 9.76
N ASP A 406 17.85 -9.07 10.70
CA ASP A 406 17.42 -9.56 12.00
C ASP A 406 15.99 -10.10 11.89
N VAL A 407 15.78 -11.32 12.36
CA VAL A 407 14.51 -12.04 12.33
C VAL A 407 13.98 -12.17 13.73
N PHE A 408 12.90 -11.45 13.98
CA PHE A 408 12.20 -11.42 15.25
C PHE A 408 11.00 -12.37 15.22
N MET A 409 10.72 -12.98 16.37
CA MET A 409 9.53 -13.76 16.61
C MET A 409 8.42 -12.87 17.15
N ASP A 410 7.30 -12.85 16.45
CA ASP A 410 6.07 -12.19 16.92
C ASP A 410 5.29 -13.16 17.81
N SER A 411 5.45 -13.02 19.12
CA SER A 411 4.76 -13.87 20.10
C SER A 411 3.24 -13.68 20.11
N SER A 412 2.72 -12.55 19.60
CA SER A 412 1.28 -12.30 19.50
C SER A 412 0.61 -13.00 18.32
N ALA A 413 1.40 -13.54 17.39
CA ALA A 413 0.87 -14.18 16.19
C ALA A 413 0.29 -15.58 16.46
N ASP A 414 0.69 -16.24 17.55
CA ASP A 414 0.23 -17.58 17.93
C ASP A 414 0.13 -17.71 19.46
N GLU A 415 -1.06 -17.48 19.98
CA GLU A 415 -1.38 -17.60 21.42
C GLU A 415 -1.95 -18.99 21.77
N SER A 416 -1.83 -19.97 20.86
CA SER A 416 -2.44 -21.28 21.04
C SER A 416 -1.71 -22.14 22.07
N LEU A 417 -2.42 -23.15 22.59
CA LEU A 417 -1.82 -24.22 23.39
C LEU A 417 -0.73 -25.00 22.64
N TYR A 418 -0.71 -24.97 21.30
CA TYR A 418 0.37 -25.56 20.52
C TYR A 418 1.68 -24.76 20.67
N ASN A 419 1.60 -23.46 20.88
CA ASN A 419 2.76 -22.57 20.98
C ASN A 419 3.31 -22.43 22.41
N TRP A 420 3.26 -23.50 23.21
CA TRP A 420 3.77 -23.50 24.58
C TRP A 420 5.24 -23.05 24.63
N LYS A 421 5.53 -22.00 25.42
CA LYS A 421 6.86 -21.36 25.50
C LYS A 421 7.46 -21.03 24.12
N ASN A 422 6.61 -20.58 23.19
CA ASN A 422 6.97 -20.16 21.84
C ASN A 422 7.63 -21.25 20.96
N ARG A 423 7.46 -22.54 21.28
CA ARG A 423 8.13 -23.63 20.55
C ARG A 423 7.64 -23.77 19.11
N ALA A 424 6.32 -23.64 18.88
CA ALA A 424 5.76 -23.72 17.53
C ALA A 424 6.16 -22.51 16.67
N SER A 425 6.18 -21.32 17.28
CA SER A 425 6.63 -20.10 16.62
C SER A 425 8.11 -20.12 16.29
N ALA A 426 8.99 -20.57 17.20
CA ALA A 426 10.41 -20.74 16.92
C ALA A 426 10.65 -21.72 15.76
N PHE A 427 9.90 -22.83 15.71
CA PHE A 427 9.93 -23.78 14.59
C PHE A 427 9.52 -23.12 13.27
N ALA A 428 8.43 -22.35 13.26
CA ALA A 428 7.98 -21.63 12.07
C ALA A 428 9.00 -20.57 11.59
N VAL A 429 9.62 -19.83 12.52
CA VAL A 429 10.69 -18.87 12.21
C VAL A 429 11.92 -19.58 11.65
N GLY A 430 12.26 -20.77 12.16
CA GLY A 430 13.30 -21.62 11.58
C GLY A 430 13.03 -21.95 10.12
N ALA A 431 11.81 -22.40 9.79
CA ALA A 431 11.42 -22.67 8.41
C ALA A 431 11.53 -21.41 7.51
N ALA A 432 11.16 -20.23 8.01
CA ALA A 432 11.33 -18.96 7.30
C ALA A 432 12.80 -18.63 7.02
N VAL A 433 13.68 -18.78 8.01
CA VAL A 433 15.11 -18.53 7.86
C VAL A 433 15.75 -19.51 6.87
N GLU A 434 15.30 -20.76 6.84
CA GLU A 434 15.80 -21.74 5.86
C GLU A 434 15.40 -21.37 4.43
N ASN A 435 14.18 -20.88 4.22
CA ASN A 435 13.77 -20.33 2.92
C ASN A 435 14.63 -19.13 2.51
N MET A 436 14.93 -18.24 3.45
CA MET A 436 15.82 -17.10 3.21
C MET A 436 17.24 -17.56 2.81
N ARG A 437 17.78 -18.59 3.49
CA ARG A 437 19.10 -19.16 3.19
C ARG A 437 19.18 -19.71 1.77
N ILE A 438 18.15 -20.44 1.35
CA ILE A 438 18.06 -21.04 0.02
C ILE A 438 17.92 -19.94 -1.04
N ALA A 439 17.01 -18.98 -0.84
CA ALA A 439 16.77 -17.88 -1.77
C ALA A 439 17.97 -16.94 -1.92
N ALA A 440 18.76 -16.73 -0.86
CA ALA A 440 19.96 -15.88 -0.93
C ALA A 440 20.94 -16.32 -2.03
N SER A 441 21.12 -17.63 -2.19
CA SER A 441 22.01 -18.17 -3.23
C SER A 441 21.57 -17.82 -4.65
N GLY A 442 20.26 -17.82 -4.92
CA GLY A 442 19.69 -17.42 -6.21
C GLY A 442 19.91 -15.94 -6.54
N GLN A 443 20.18 -15.13 -5.51
CA GLN A 443 20.52 -13.73 -5.63
C GLN A 443 22.05 -13.47 -5.62
N GLY A 444 22.88 -14.52 -5.69
CA GLY A 444 24.34 -14.40 -5.63
C GLY A 444 24.88 -14.05 -4.24
N LEU A 445 24.14 -14.41 -3.18
CA LEU A 445 24.49 -14.14 -1.78
C LEU A 445 24.60 -15.44 -0.97
N ALA A 446 25.57 -15.52 -0.05
CA ALA A 446 25.57 -16.49 1.04
C ALA A 446 24.84 -15.89 2.24
N ALA A 447 24.04 -16.71 2.91
CA ALA A 447 23.38 -16.36 4.16
C ALA A 447 24.05 -17.10 5.32
N GLU A 448 24.81 -16.37 6.13
CA GLU A 448 25.34 -16.84 7.40
C GLU A 448 24.31 -16.59 8.51
N ILE A 449 23.94 -17.64 9.24
CA ILE A 449 22.85 -17.60 10.22
C ILE A 449 23.44 -17.75 11.62
N THR A 450 23.20 -16.75 12.46
CA THR A 450 23.41 -16.84 13.91
C THR A 450 22.05 -16.93 14.59
N SER A 451 21.74 -18.07 15.21
CA SER A 451 20.49 -18.23 15.96
C SER A 451 20.62 -17.68 17.39
N PHE A 452 19.57 -17.03 17.88
CA PHE A 452 19.48 -16.29 19.14
C PHE A 452 20.79 -15.53 19.46
N PRO A 453 21.14 -14.52 18.64
CA PRO A 453 22.40 -13.80 18.74
C PRO A 453 22.49 -12.89 19.97
N ASP A 454 21.35 -12.51 20.55
CA ASP A 454 21.27 -11.72 21.77
C ASP A 454 20.72 -12.60 22.91
N PRO A 455 21.52 -12.88 23.95
CA PRO A 455 21.08 -13.71 25.07
C PRO A 455 20.07 -13.00 26.00
N LEU A 456 19.85 -11.69 25.83
CA LEU A 456 18.90 -10.90 26.62
C LEU A 456 17.56 -10.68 25.91
N ASP A 457 17.50 -10.94 24.60
CA ASP A 457 16.30 -10.76 23.78
C ASP A 457 15.92 -12.07 23.08
N ASP A 458 15.08 -12.86 23.74
CA ASP A 458 14.52 -14.11 23.20
C ASP A 458 13.59 -13.89 21.99
N SER A 459 13.19 -12.64 21.70
CA SER A 459 12.40 -12.33 20.50
C SER A 459 13.29 -12.24 19.26
N LEU A 460 14.58 -11.91 19.38
CA LEU A 460 15.53 -11.94 18.28
C LEU A 460 16.03 -13.37 18.04
N VAL A 461 15.31 -14.11 17.21
CA VAL A 461 15.54 -15.55 17.01
C VAL A 461 16.69 -15.84 16.04
N ALA A 462 16.93 -14.98 15.05
CA ALA A 462 18.05 -15.16 14.14
C ALA A 462 18.59 -13.84 13.60
N ARG A 463 19.89 -13.82 13.33
CA ARG A 463 20.57 -12.81 12.50
C ARG A 463 21.11 -13.47 11.25
N VAL A 464 20.72 -12.96 10.10
CA VAL A 464 21.14 -13.45 8.78
C VAL A 464 22.06 -12.41 8.16
N ARG A 465 23.36 -12.71 8.12
CA ARG A 465 24.36 -11.86 7.45
C ARG A 465 24.52 -12.32 6.01
N LEU A 466 24.44 -11.38 5.08
CA LEU A 466 24.47 -11.65 3.64
C LEU A 466 25.78 -11.18 3.03
N THR A 467 26.54 -12.12 2.46
CA THR A 467 27.82 -11.84 1.80
C THR A 467 27.76 -12.24 0.33
N LYS A 468 28.42 -11.47 -0.55
CA LYS A 468 28.45 -11.79 -1.98
C LYS A 468 29.24 -13.08 -2.23
N ILE A 469 28.68 -13.95 -3.07
CA ILE A 469 29.33 -15.17 -3.54
C ILE A 469 29.14 -15.31 -5.05
N ASN A 470 30.05 -16.04 -5.70
CA ASN A 470 29.88 -16.45 -7.09
C ASN A 470 29.47 -17.92 -7.13
N ARG A 471 28.16 -18.19 -6.99
CA ARG A 471 27.59 -19.55 -7.02
C ARG A 471 26.27 -19.57 -7.78
N SER A 472 25.96 -20.72 -8.36
CA SER A 472 24.66 -20.99 -8.98
C SER A 472 23.54 -21.03 -7.91
N PRO A 473 22.29 -20.73 -8.30
CA PRO A 473 21.13 -20.85 -7.41
C PRO A 473 21.02 -22.24 -6.77
N HIS A 474 20.56 -22.29 -5.52
CA HIS A 474 20.32 -23.55 -4.83
C HIS A 474 19.20 -24.32 -5.54
N MET A 475 19.40 -25.63 -5.77
CA MET A 475 18.47 -26.49 -6.51
C MET A 475 17.03 -26.51 -5.97
N LEU A 476 16.86 -26.14 -4.69
CA LEU A 476 15.57 -26.11 -3.99
C LEU A 476 14.86 -24.75 -4.05
N GLU A 477 15.43 -23.71 -4.65
CA GLU A 477 14.80 -22.38 -4.67
C GLU A 477 13.42 -22.40 -5.32
N SER A 478 13.27 -23.09 -6.45
CA SER A 478 11.98 -23.25 -7.13
C SER A 478 10.96 -24.03 -6.29
N ALA A 479 11.44 -24.90 -5.40
CA ALA A 479 10.58 -25.70 -4.51
C ALA A 479 9.79 -24.81 -3.53
N ILE A 480 10.30 -23.63 -3.16
CA ILE A 480 9.65 -22.69 -2.24
C ILE A 480 8.27 -22.26 -2.77
N GLN A 481 8.14 -22.09 -4.09
CA GLN A 481 6.88 -21.67 -4.71
C GLN A 481 5.87 -22.81 -4.85
N ILE A 482 6.35 -24.03 -5.05
CA ILE A 482 5.48 -25.19 -5.29
C ILE A 482 5.11 -25.93 -4.01
N ARG A 483 5.92 -25.86 -2.94
CA ARG A 483 5.64 -26.50 -1.64
C ARG A 483 4.28 -26.07 -1.10
N ALA A 484 3.48 -27.04 -0.67
CA ALA A 484 2.20 -26.81 -0.04
C ALA A 484 1.82 -27.99 0.86
N THR A 485 1.01 -27.71 1.90
CA THR A 485 0.35 -28.76 2.68
C THR A 485 -0.68 -29.46 1.82
N ASN A 486 -0.53 -30.78 1.67
CA ASN A 486 -1.49 -31.59 0.93
C ASN A 486 -2.23 -32.53 1.89
N ARG A 487 -3.54 -32.37 2.03
CA ARG A 487 -4.38 -33.18 2.92
C ARG A 487 -5.11 -34.32 2.20
N LYS A 488 -4.95 -34.44 0.89
CA LYS A 488 -5.54 -35.53 0.09
C LYS A 488 -4.94 -36.90 0.47
N PRO A 489 -5.58 -38.02 0.10
CA PRO A 489 -4.97 -39.34 0.19
C PRO A 489 -3.72 -39.44 -0.70
N PHE A 490 -2.67 -40.10 -0.21
CA PHE A 490 -1.48 -40.41 -1.00
C PHE A 490 -1.46 -41.89 -1.40
N GLU A 491 -0.68 -42.20 -2.44
CA GLU A 491 -0.32 -43.57 -2.79
C GLU A 491 0.37 -44.26 -1.61
N THR A 492 0.01 -45.52 -1.36
CA THR A 492 0.58 -46.34 -0.27
C THR A 492 1.78 -47.16 -0.70
N ARG A 493 2.21 -47.03 -1.96
CA ARG A 493 3.40 -47.72 -2.46
C ARG A 493 4.63 -47.15 -1.73
N PRO A 494 5.49 -48.00 -1.14
CA PRO A 494 6.72 -47.53 -0.50
C PRO A 494 7.57 -46.69 -1.46
N LEU A 495 8.19 -45.63 -0.92
CA LEU A 495 9.15 -44.84 -1.69
C LEU A 495 10.43 -45.67 -1.92
N PRO A 496 11.14 -45.47 -3.05
CA PRO A 496 12.44 -46.10 -3.27
C PRO A 496 13.42 -45.79 -2.12
N PRO A 497 14.29 -46.74 -1.72
CA PRO A 497 15.29 -46.52 -0.67
C PRO A 497 16.14 -45.26 -0.92
N ASP A 498 16.64 -45.07 -2.14
CA ASP A 498 17.45 -43.89 -2.51
C ASP A 498 16.69 -42.57 -2.30
N THR A 499 15.37 -42.57 -2.49
CA THR A 499 14.53 -41.39 -2.23
C THR A 499 14.46 -41.10 -0.72
N LEU A 500 14.28 -42.13 0.11
CA LEU A 500 14.26 -41.97 1.56
C LEU A 500 15.62 -41.54 2.11
N ASP A 501 16.71 -42.05 1.55
CA ASP A 501 18.06 -41.66 1.92
C ASP A 501 18.33 -40.18 1.58
N GLN A 502 17.96 -39.72 0.38
CA GLN A 502 18.08 -38.31 0.03
C GLN A 502 17.24 -37.40 0.94
N LEU A 503 16.03 -37.82 1.29
CA LEU A 503 15.17 -37.09 2.23
C LEU A 503 15.74 -37.08 3.64
N ALA A 504 16.29 -38.20 4.12
CA ALA A 504 16.92 -38.29 5.44
C ALA A 504 18.14 -37.38 5.56
N LYS A 505 18.86 -37.17 4.44
CA LYS A 505 20.03 -36.30 4.35
C LYS A 505 19.72 -34.83 4.04
N ALA A 506 18.46 -34.48 3.81
CA ALA A 506 18.06 -33.14 3.39
C ALA A 506 18.44 -32.01 4.38
N ALA A 507 18.73 -32.35 5.64
CA ALA A 507 19.08 -31.42 6.71
C ALA A 507 20.45 -31.72 7.35
N GLU A 508 21.36 -32.40 6.66
CA GLU A 508 22.71 -32.73 7.19
C GLU A 508 23.52 -31.49 7.61
N HIS A 509 23.23 -30.32 7.06
CA HIS A 509 23.86 -29.04 7.43
C HIS A 509 23.37 -28.46 8.76
N ILE A 510 22.41 -29.11 9.43
CA ILE A 510 21.85 -28.68 10.71
C ILE A 510 22.29 -29.66 11.78
N GLU A 511 23.18 -29.19 12.65
CA GLU A 511 23.78 -30.01 13.70
C GLU A 511 22.71 -30.63 14.63
N GLY A 512 22.81 -31.94 14.85
CA GLY A 512 21.91 -32.68 15.74
C GLY A 512 20.52 -32.98 15.17
N ALA A 513 20.16 -32.46 13.99
CA ALA A 513 18.89 -32.80 13.36
C ALA A 513 18.91 -34.24 12.84
N ARG A 514 17.92 -35.04 13.26
CA ARG A 514 17.74 -36.41 12.78
C ARG A 514 16.36 -36.58 12.14
N ILE A 515 16.35 -36.99 10.88
CA ILE A 515 15.14 -37.31 10.11
C ILE A 515 15.02 -38.83 10.00
N CYS A 516 13.94 -39.41 10.50
CA CYS A 516 13.68 -40.85 10.44
C CYS A 516 12.41 -41.13 9.65
N PHE A 517 12.35 -42.30 9.00
CA PHE A 517 11.19 -42.75 8.23
C PHE A 517 10.78 -44.18 8.60
N THR A 518 9.49 -44.48 8.45
CA THR A 518 8.98 -45.85 8.47
C THR A 518 7.90 -46.04 7.42
N ALA A 519 8.00 -47.14 6.66
CA ALA A 519 6.98 -47.59 5.72
C ALA A 519 6.24 -48.84 6.23
N ASP A 520 6.59 -49.35 7.41
CA ASP A 520 5.92 -50.50 8.01
C ASP A 520 4.45 -50.19 8.27
N ARG A 521 3.56 -51.07 7.80
CA ARG A 521 2.11 -50.80 7.84
C ARG A 521 1.54 -50.87 9.24
N GLY A 522 2.16 -51.61 10.16
CA GLY A 522 1.80 -51.61 11.58
C GLY A 522 2.12 -50.26 12.21
N ASN A 523 3.35 -49.80 12.05
CA ASN A 523 3.82 -48.50 12.53
C ASN A 523 3.02 -47.34 11.93
N VAL A 524 2.74 -47.36 10.62
CA VAL A 524 1.92 -46.35 9.94
C VAL A 524 0.54 -46.21 10.58
N ARG A 525 -0.10 -47.32 10.98
CA ARG A 525 -1.40 -47.26 11.68
C ARG A 525 -1.28 -46.58 13.05
N VAL A 526 -0.27 -46.97 13.84
CA VAL A 526 -0.03 -46.37 15.16
C VAL A 526 0.26 -44.87 15.06
N LEU A 527 1.12 -44.47 14.13
CA LEU A 527 1.47 -43.06 13.89
C LEU A 527 0.29 -42.25 13.35
N ALA A 528 -0.54 -42.83 12.49
CA ALA A 528 -1.77 -42.20 12.02
C ALA A 528 -2.75 -41.95 13.16
N GLU A 529 -2.94 -42.90 14.07
CA GLU A 529 -3.75 -42.73 15.27
C GLU A 529 -3.17 -41.68 16.21
N ALA A 530 -1.84 -41.68 16.40
CA ALA A 530 -1.16 -40.68 17.23
C ALA A 530 -1.29 -39.26 16.67
N GLY A 531 -1.17 -39.10 15.35
CA GLY A 531 -1.43 -37.82 14.67
C GLY A 531 -2.88 -37.36 14.84
N ALA A 532 -3.84 -38.29 14.77
CA ALA A 532 -5.28 -37.99 14.88
C ALA A 532 -5.77 -37.62 16.29
N VAL A 533 -4.91 -37.77 17.30
CA VAL A 533 -5.20 -37.28 18.67
C VAL A 533 -5.46 -35.78 18.66
N ASN A 534 -4.80 -35.04 17.77
CA ASN A 534 -5.02 -33.60 17.59
C ASN A 534 -6.49 -33.26 17.36
N GLU A 535 -7.13 -33.88 16.36
CA GLU A 535 -8.52 -33.58 16.03
C GLU A 535 -9.48 -34.04 17.12
N ARG A 536 -9.13 -35.13 17.82
CA ARG A 536 -9.90 -35.60 18.98
C ARG A 536 -9.98 -34.53 20.07
N ILE A 537 -8.82 -33.99 20.45
CA ILE A 537 -8.68 -33.02 21.53
C ILE A 537 -9.22 -31.65 21.10
N MET A 538 -8.89 -31.19 19.89
CA MET A 538 -9.40 -29.93 19.35
C MET A 538 -10.94 -29.90 19.35
N LEU A 539 -11.61 -31.03 19.08
CA LEU A 539 -13.06 -31.11 19.12
C LEU A 539 -13.65 -31.31 20.52
N SER A 540 -12.89 -31.80 21.50
CA SER A 540 -13.36 -32.05 22.88
C SER A 540 -12.96 -31.01 23.90
N ASN A 541 -12.05 -30.09 23.56
CA ASN A 541 -11.59 -29.01 24.41
C ASN A 541 -12.14 -27.67 23.90
N ALA A 542 -12.84 -26.94 24.78
CA ALA A 542 -13.54 -25.71 24.39
C ALA A 542 -12.60 -24.61 23.88
N GLU A 543 -11.46 -24.42 24.54
CA GLU A 543 -10.48 -23.40 24.19
C GLU A 543 -9.88 -23.69 22.81
N MET A 544 -9.43 -24.92 22.59
CA MET A 544 -8.86 -25.34 21.31
C MET A 544 -9.87 -25.32 20.18
N HIS A 545 -11.13 -25.70 20.45
CA HIS A 545 -12.23 -25.64 19.50
C HIS A 545 -12.48 -24.20 19.04
N HIS A 546 -12.61 -23.28 20.00
CA HIS A 546 -12.81 -21.86 19.72
C HIS A 546 -11.65 -21.27 18.94
N PHE A 547 -10.41 -21.58 19.35
CA PHE A 547 -9.20 -21.15 18.65
C PHE A 547 -9.19 -21.64 17.21
N PHE A 548 -9.39 -22.93 16.97
CA PHE A 548 -9.36 -23.48 15.61
C PHE A 548 -10.42 -22.85 14.70
N PHE A 549 -11.68 -22.78 15.16
CA PHE A 549 -12.78 -22.27 14.33
C PHE A 549 -12.76 -20.74 14.14
N SER A 550 -12.10 -19.98 15.01
CA SER A 550 -11.88 -18.54 14.79
C SER A 550 -10.84 -18.26 13.69
N HIS A 551 -9.92 -19.22 13.49
CA HIS A 551 -8.87 -19.18 12.48
C HIS A 551 -9.26 -19.83 11.15
N VAL A 552 -10.48 -20.37 11.01
CA VAL A 552 -10.99 -20.83 9.70
C VAL A 552 -11.52 -19.65 8.88
N ASN A 553 -11.00 -19.51 7.66
CA ASN A 553 -11.46 -18.55 6.66
C ASN A 553 -12.46 -19.25 5.74
N TRP A 554 -13.72 -18.82 5.82
CA TRP A 554 -14.85 -19.50 5.20
C TRP A 554 -15.04 -19.14 3.73
N SER A 555 -14.43 -18.05 3.27
CA SER A 555 -14.44 -17.58 1.89
C SER A 555 -13.04 -17.14 1.44
N LYS A 556 -12.82 -17.07 0.12
CA LYS A 556 -11.57 -16.54 -0.44
C LYS A 556 -11.34 -15.07 -0.06
N TYR A 557 -12.41 -14.29 0.04
CA TYR A 557 -12.36 -12.91 0.50
C TYR A 557 -11.86 -12.78 1.94
N ASP A 558 -12.36 -13.63 2.86
CA ASP A 558 -11.88 -13.63 4.25
C ASP A 558 -10.40 -14.00 4.33
N ASP A 559 -9.97 -14.97 3.52
CA ASP A 559 -8.58 -15.40 3.45
C ASP A 559 -7.66 -14.31 2.91
N ASP A 560 -8.06 -13.63 1.82
CA ASP A 560 -7.29 -12.52 1.24
C ASP A 560 -7.21 -11.30 2.16
N LYS A 561 -8.25 -11.07 2.96
CA LYS A 561 -8.31 -9.96 3.92
C LYS A 561 -7.46 -10.24 5.16
N LYS A 562 -7.59 -11.42 5.77
CA LYS A 562 -6.87 -11.76 7.01
C LYS A 562 -5.43 -12.18 6.74
N ARG A 563 -5.19 -12.90 5.64
CA ARG A 563 -3.88 -13.44 5.21
C ARG A 563 -3.20 -14.34 6.25
N THR A 564 -3.95 -14.82 7.23
CA THR A 564 -3.58 -15.76 8.30
C THR A 564 -4.75 -16.74 8.48
N GLY A 565 -4.53 -17.87 9.15
CA GLY A 565 -5.58 -18.89 9.32
C GLY A 565 -5.66 -19.92 8.20
N PHE A 566 -6.66 -20.80 8.30
CA PHE A 566 -6.94 -21.86 7.34
C PHE A 566 -8.06 -21.47 6.39
N PHE A 567 -7.74 -21.27 5.11
CA PHE A 567 -8.77 -21.26 4.08
C PHE A 567 -9.47 -22.62 4.00
N ILE A 568 -10.80 -22.63 4.08
CA ILE A 568 -11.63 -23.85 4.14
C ILE A 568 -11.30 -24.87 3.02
N ASP A 569 -10.93 -24.43 1.82
CA ASP A 569 -10.58 -25.34 0.72
C ASP A 569 -9.21 -26.03 0.93
N THR A 570 -8.32 -25.45 1.72
CA THR A 570 -7.03 -26.07 2.07
C THR A 570 -7.21 -27.25 3.03
N LEU A 571 -8.37 -27.39 3.66
CA LEU A 571 -8.70 -28.53 4.52
C LEU A 571 -9.09 -29.79 3.72
N GLU A 572 -9.32 -29.67 2.40
CA GLU A 572 -9.65 -30.78 1.50
C GLU A 572 -10.85 -31.62 1.96
N LEU A 573 -11.83 -30.97 2.58
CA LEU A 573 -13.04 -31.63 3.07
C LEU A 573 -13.94 -32.05 1.91
N PRO A 574 -14.36 -33.32 1.81
CA PRO A 574 -15.33 -33.74 0.80
C PRO A 574 -16.69 -33.04 1.02
N PRO A 575 -17.54 -32.89 -0.02
CA PRO A 575 -18.73 -32.04 0.05
C PRO A 575 -19.68 -32.32 1.25
N PRO A 576 -20.00 -33.59 1.61
CA PRO A 576 -20.83 -33.86 2.79
C PRO A 576 -20.15 -33.48 4.11
N ALA A 577 -18.84 -33.70 4.22
CA ALA A 577 -18.07 -33.36 5.43
C ALA A 577 -17.97 -31.85 5.63
N ARG A 578 -17.94 -31.06 4.54
CA ARG A 578 -17.90 -29.59 4.61
C ARG A 578 -19.14 -28.99 5.28
N ILE A 579 -20.31 -29.59 5.06
CA ILE A 579 -21.56 -29.17 5.71
C ILE A 579 -21.51 -29.51 7.21
N GLY A 580 -21.15 -30.75 7.55
CA GLY A 580 -20.97 -31.17 8.94
C GLY A 580 -19.95 -30.31 9.68
N PHE A 581 -18.84 -29.97 9.04
CA PHE A 581 -17.80 -29.11 9.59
C PHE A 581 -18.30 -27.69 9.91
N LYS A 582 -19.19 -27.11 9.09
CA LYS A 582 -19.85 -25.84 9.40
C LYS A 582 -20.74 -25.94 10.64
N VAL A 583 -21.45 -27.05 10.81
CA VAL A 583 -22.29 -27.28 12.02
C VAL A 583 -21.42 -27.35 13.27
N MET A 584 -20.25 -27.98 13.16
CA MET A 584 -19.29 -28.14 14.26
C MET A 584 -18.66 -26.83 14.74
N ARG A 585 -18.83 -25.71 14.03
CA ARG A 585 -18.37 -24.38 14.46
C ARG A 585 -18.95 -23.95 15.82
N SER A 586 -20.16 -24.42 16.17
CA SER A 586 -20.79 -24.11 17.45
C SER A 586 -20.32 -25.07 18.54
N TRP A 587 -19.68 -24.55 19.58
CA TRP A 587 -19.24 -25.35 20.72
C TRP A 587 -20.39 -26.14 21.37
N ALA A 588 -21.57 -25.52 21.55
CA ALA A 588 -22.73 -26.20 22.13
C ALA A 588 -23.15 -27.44 21.33
N ARG A 589 -23.15 -27.35 19.99
CA ARG A 589 -23.46 -28.48 19.11
C ARG A 589 -22.36 -29.53 19.13
N ALA A 590 -21.11 -29.11 19.05
CA ALA A 590 -19.95 -30.00 19.10
C ALA A 590 -19.92 -30.79 20.41
N SER A 591 -20.06 -30.12 21.55
CA SER A 591 -20.11 -30.71 22.88
C SER A 591 -21.29 -31.68 23.05
N PHE A 592 -22.47 -31.32 22.55
CA PHE A 592 -23.63 -32.23 22.53
C PHE A 592 -23.33 -33.51 21.73
N LEU A 593 -22.83 -33.38 20.49
CA LEU A 593 -22.52 -34.53 19.64
C LEU A 593 -21.39 -35.40 20.22
N ASN A 594 -20.39 -34.79 20.86
CA ASN A 594 -19.34 -35.54 21.55
C ASN A 594 -19.89 -36.32 22.74
N ARG A 595 -20.75 -35.71 23.56
CA ARG A 595 -21.34 -36.36 24.75
C ARG A 595 -22.23 -37.55 24.40
N TRP A 596 -23.05 -37.44 23.34
CA TRP A 596 -24.06 -38.45 23.02
C TRP A 596 -23.64 -39.43 21.92
N LEU A 597 -22.81 -39.01 20.97
CA LEU A 597 -22.42 -39.81 19.80
C LEU A 597 -20.91 -40.04 19.69
N LYS A 598 -20.10 -39.56 20.65
CA LYS A 598 -18.62 -39.64 20.61
C LYS A 598 -18.05 -39.15 19.28
N PHE A 599 -18.61 -38.05 18.77
CA PHE A 599 -18.32 -37.56 17.43
C PHE A 599 -16.83 -37.20 17.22
N ASN A 600 -16.17 -36.62 18.21
CA ASN A 600 -14.72 -36.40 18.23
C ASN A 600 -13.91 -37.70 17.98
N ASP A 601 -14.31 -38.83 18.56
CA ASP A 601 -13.66 -40.14 18.33
C ASP A 601 -13.89 -40.63 16.89
N ILE A 602 -15.08 -40.39 16.33
CA ILE A 602 -15.42 -40.75 14.95
C ILE A 602 -14.54 -39.95 13.98
N VAL A 603 -14.45 -38.62 14.16
CA VAL A 603 -13.61 -37.75 13.34
C VAL A 603 -12.14 -38.14 13.43
N ALA A 604 -11.64 -38.39 14.64
CA ALA A 604 -10.26 -38.83 14.84
C ALA A 604 -9.98 -40.16 14.13
N LYS A 605 -10.87 -41.16 14.24
CA LYS A 605 -10.72 -42.44 13.52
C LYS A 605 -10.75 -42.28 12.01
N GLN A 606 -11.64 -41.42 11.49
CA GLN A 606 -11.72 -41.14 10.06
C GLN A 606 -10.44 -40.46 9.54
N ASN A 607 -9.91 -39.47 10.29
CA ASN A 607 -8.64 -38.83 9.96
C ASN A 607 -7.47 -39.81 10.04
N ALA A 608 -7.39 -40.64 11.08
CA ALA A 608 -6.37 -41.69 11.19
C ALA A 608 -6.42 -42.63 9.98
N ALA A 609 -7.60 -43.11 9.59
CA ALA A 609 -7.77 -43.93 8.39
C ALA A 609 -7.27 -43.20 7.12
N GLY A 610 -7.58 -41.91 6.99
CA GLY A 610 -7.05 -41.06 5.92
C GLY A 610 -5.53 -40.94 5.95
N TYR A 611 -4.94 -40.72 7.13
CA TYR A 611 -3.50 -40.58 7.32
C TYR A 611 -2.73 -41.85 6.94
N THR A 612 -3.31 -43.05 7.11
CA THR A 612 -2.68 -44.32 6.65
C THR A 612 -2.51 -44.42 5.13
N LYS A 613 -3.17 -43.55 4.35
CA LYS A 613 -2.97 -43.39 2.90
C LYS A 613 -1.73 -42.53 2.67
N ALA A 614 -0.57 -43.15 2.91
CA ALA A 614 0.77 -42.58 2.78
C ALA A 614 1.76 -43.68 2.41
N ALA A 615 2.83 -43.28 1.71
CA ALA A 615 3.93 -44.16 1.35
C ALA A 615 4.84 -44.42 2.57
N ALA A 616 5.07 -43.39 3.37
CA ALA A 616 5.81 -43.47 4.63
C ALA A 616 5.33 -42.40 5.61
N PHE A 617 5.65 -42.61 6.88
CA PHE A 617 5.68 -41.55 7.89
C PHE A 617 7.11 -41.18 8.20
N GLY A 618 7.32 -39.93 8.59
CA GLY A 618 8.60 -39.50 9.11
C GLY A 618 8.47 -38.59 10.32
N ALA A 619 9.58 -38.47 11.03
CA ALA A 619 9.71 -37.61 12.19
C ALA A 619 11.06 -36.88 12.19
N ILE A 620 11.09 -35.69 12.79
CA ILE A 620 12.32 -34.94 13.02
C ILE A 620 12.53 -34.79 14.51
N SER A 621 13.75 -35.05 14.96
CA SER A 621 14.15 -34.90 16.36
C SER A 621 15.46 -34.13 16.50
N MET A 622 15.61 -33.49 17.67
CA MET A 622 16.81 -32.76 18.09
C MET A 622 17.29 -33.30 19.44
N PRO A 623 18.59 -33.24 19.76
CA PRO A 623 19.14 -33.85 20.97
C PRO A 623 18.61 -33.23 22.27
N VAL A 624 18.27 -31.94 22.27
CA VAL A 624 17.86 -31.19 23.48
C VAL A 624 16.52 -30.51 23.26
N GLU A 625 15.68 -30.45 24.31
CA GLU A 625 14.44 -29.68 24.29
C GLU A 625 14.73 -28.18 24.57
N SER A 626 14.72 -27.34 23.55
CA SER A 626 14.94 -25.88 23.69
C SER A 626 14.24 -25.07 22.58
N ALA A 627 14.25 -23.73 22.70
CA ALA A 627 13.75 -22.83 21.66
C ALA A 627 14.64 -22.93 20.41
N ARG A 628 15.95 -22.96 20.63
CA ARG A 628 16.98 -23.18 19.61
C ARG A 628 16.76 -24.49 18.85
N SER A 629 16.52 -25.59 19.57
CA SER A 629 16.22 -26.88 18.93
C SER A 629 14.90 -26.85 18.17
N ALA A 630 13.87 -26.12 18.63
CA ALA A 630 12.65 -25.93 17.86
C ALA A 630 12.92 -25.17 16.56
N PHE A 631 13.69 -24.09 16.62
CA PHE A 631 14.14 -23.33 15.46
C PHE A 631 14.94 -24.17 14.46
N ASP A 632 15.94 -24.92 14.92
CA ASP A 632 16.75 -25.77 14.05
C ASP A 632 15.95 -26.95 13.48
N ALA A 633 15.02 -27.52 14.24
CA ALA A 633 14.08 -28.52 13.72
C ALA A 633 13.16 -27.94 12.64
N GLY A 634 12.76 -26.66 12.77
CA GLY A 634 11.98 -25.94 11.78
C GLY A 634 12.74 -25.74 10.47
N ARG A 635 14.03 -25.38 10.57
CA ARG A 635 14.94 -25.32 9.42
C ARG A 635 15.06 -26.69 8.75
N ALA A 636 15.30 -27.74 9.52
CA ALA A 636 15.43 -29.11 9.01
C ALA A 636 14.16 -29.60 8.32
N PHE A 637 13.00 -29.27 8.88
CA PHE A 637 11.71 -29.62 8.30
C PHE A 637 11.46 -28.91 6.98
N GLU A 638 11.79 -27.63 6.85
CA GLU A 638 11.64 -26.92 5.58
C GLU A 638 12.62 -27.46 4.52
N SER A 639 13.89 -27.73 4.85
CA SER A 639 14.83 -28.36 3.91
C SER A 639 14.32 -29.69 3.38
N LEU A 640 13.81 -30.55 4.28
CA LEU A 640 13.17 -31.82 3.92
C LEU A 640 11.96 -31.61 3.01
N TRP A 641 11.06 -30.69 3.38
CA TRP A 641 9.80 -30.50 2.66
C TRP A 641 10.03 -29.90 1.28
N LEU A 642 10.97 -28.98 1.14
CA LEU A 642 11.41 -28.47 -0.17
C LEU A 642 12.03 -29.57 -1.02
N THR A 643 12.85 -30.44 -0.43
CA THR A 643 13.42 -31.61 -1.13
C THR A 643 12.32 -32.55 -1.62
N ALA A 644 11.34 -32.86 -0.76
CA ALA A 644 10.18 -33.66 -1.14
C ALA A 644 9.38 -33.01 -2.28
N ALA A 645 9.11 -31.70 -2.22
CA ALA A 645 8.39 -30.98 -3.25
C ALA A 645 9.16 -30.95 -4.59
N HIS A 646 10.48 -30.77 -4.54
CA HIS A 646 11.37 -30.83 -5.71
C HIS A 646 11.33 -32.20 -6.39
N MET A 647 11.19 -33.29 -5.60
CA MET A 647 11.02 -34.66 -6.09
C MET A 647 9.59 -34.99 -6.56
N GLY A 648 8.65 -34.03 -6.52
CA GLY A 648 7.26 -34.26 -6.86
C GLY A 648 6.47 -35.06 -5.82
N LEU A 649 6.95 -35.11 -4.57
CA LEU A 649 6.26 -35.76 -3.46
C LEU A 649 5.35 -34.76 -2.72
N SER A 650 4.22 -35.27 -2.23
CA SER A 650 3.30 -34.56 -1.34
C SER A 650 3.61 -34.90 0.12
N LEU A 651 3.42 -33.90 0.99
CA LEU A 651 3.65 -34.03 2.43
C LEU A 651 2.53 -33.35 3.21
N GLN A 652 2.14 -33.96 4.33
CA GLN A 652 1.25 -33.36 5.32
C GLN A 652 1.92 -33.33 6.69
N PRO A 653 2.11 -32.14 7.31
CA PRO A 653 2.48 -32.03 8.71
C PRO A 653 1.36 -32.53 9.62
N LEU A 654 1.70 -33.30 10.64
CA LEU A 654 0.82 -33.86 11.67
C LEU A 654 1.33 -33.44 13.05
N MET A 655 1.54 -32.13 13.24
CA MET A 655 2.32 -31.58 14.34
C MET A 655 1.55 -31.37 15.65
N GLY A 656 0.22 -31.34 15.61
CA GLY A 656 -0.60 -30.94 16.76
C GLY A 656 -0.29 -31.73 18.03
N THR A 657 -0.29 -33.06 17.94
CA THR A 657 0.04 -33.95 19.07
C THR A 657 1.48 -33.78 19.57
N ILE A 658 2.41 -33.44 18.68
CA ILE A 658 3.82 -33.20 19.03
C ILE A 658 3.96 -31.93 19.86
N PHE A 659 3.34 -30.83 19.44
CA PHE A 659 3.44 -29.54 20.14
C PHE A 659 2.59 -29.49 21.42
N LEU A 660 1.42 -30.12 21.44
CA LEU A 660 0.62 -30.25 22.66
C LEU A 660 1.34 -30.97 23.79
N ARG A 661 2.34 -31.82 23.49
CA ARG A 661 3.17 -32.49 24.50
C ARG A 661 3.85 -31.50 25.45
N PHE A 662 4.29 -30.35 24.94
CA PHE A 662 4.97 -29.36 25.76
C PHE A 662 4.01 -28.76 26.80
N ALA A 663 2.78 -28.45 26.40
CA ALA A 663 1.72 -28.01 27.32
C ALA A 663 1.26 -29.14 28.25
N ALA A 664 1.12 -30.38 27.75
CA ALA A 664 0.61 -31.51 28.52
C ALA A 664 1.49 -31.89 29.74
N ARG A 665 2.78 -31.57 29.70
CA ARG A 665 3.71 -31.76 30.83
C ARG A 665 3.60 -30.67 31.90
N ALA A 666 2.97 -29.54 31.60
CA ALA A 666 2.79 -28.44 32.53
C ALA A 666 1.45 -28.57 33.29
N GLN A 667 1.46 -28.25 34.58
CA GLN A 667 0.22 -28.14 35.35
C GLN A 667 -0.51 -26.85 34.96
N GLY A 668 -1.85 -26.91 34.82
CA GLY A 668 -2.69 -25.74 34.56
C GLY A 668 -2.76 -25.26 33.10
N ALA A 669 -2.19 -25.98 32.13
CA ALA A 669 -2.13 -25.57 30.71
C ALA A 669 -3.43 -25.80 29.89
N GLY A 670 -4.61 -25.72 30.50
CA GLY A 670 -5.89 -25.83 29.78
C GLY A 670 -6.29 -27.24 29.29
N LEU A 671 -5.51 -28.28 29.62
CA LEU A 671 -5.77 -29.69 29.26
C LEU A 671 -6.25 -30.51 30.46
N SER A 672 -7.26 -31.35 30.25
CA SER A 672 -7.73 -32.31 31.27
C SER A 672 -6.70 -33.42 31.53
N ILE A 673 -6.79 -34.09 32.69
CA ILE A 673 -5.88 -35.19 33.06
C ILE A 673 -5.82 -36.26 31.97
N SER A 674 -6.99 -36.71 31.50
CA SER A 674 -7.10 -37.72 30.44
C SER A 674 -6.52 -37.28 29.09
N GLU A 675 -6.64 -36.00 28.75
CA GLU A 675 -6.05 -35.46 27.51
C GLU A 675 -4.52 -35.44 27.60
N ARG A 676 -3.97 -35.01 28.74
CA ARG A 676 -2.52 -35.00 28.98
C ARG A 676 -1.94 -36.41 28.91
N ASP A 677 -2.57 -37.37 29.60
CA ASP A 677 -2.10 -38.77 29.61
C ASP A 677 -2.14 -39.38 28.21
N LEU A 678 -3.19 -39.08 27.42
CA LEU A 678 -3.29 -39.51 26.04
C LEU A 678 -2.19 -38.92 25.16
N ILE A 679 -1.94 -37.60 25.26
CA ILE A 679 -0.89 -36.91 24.50
C ILE A 679 0.48 -37.50 24.86
N ILE A 680 0.78 -37.67 26.16
CA ILE A 680 2.06 -38.19 26.64
C ILE A 680 2.26 -39.63 26.13
N LYS A 681 1.26 -40.49 26.29
CA LYS A 681 1.30 -41.88 25.81
C LYS A 681 1.55 -41.94 24.30
N LYS A 682 0.81 -41.18 23.51
CA LYS A 682 0.91 -41.20 22.05
C LYS A 682 2.22 -40.62 21.53
N ASN A 683 2.80 -39.65 22.24
CA ASN A 683 4.16 -39.18 21.95
C ASN A 683 5.22 -40.24 22.27
N ALA A 684 5.08 -41.00 23.36
CA ALA A 684 5.98 -42.10 23.66
C ALA A 684 5.91 -43.22 22.61
N GLU A 685 4.72 -43.52 22.08
CA GLU A 685 4.55 -44.46 20.95
C GLU A 685 5.29 -43.96 19.69
N ILE A 686 5.18 -42.67 19.35
CA ILE A 686 5.91 -42.06 18.23
C ILE A 686 7.43 -42.20 18.44
N GLN A 687 7.93 -41.85 19.63
CA GLN A 687 9.36 -41.96 19.95
C GLN A 687 9.87 -43.39 19.87
N GLY A 688 9.09 -44.36 20.36
CA GLY A 688 9.44 -45.78 20.31
C GLY A 688 9.57 -46.32 18.89
N ILE A 689 8.68 -45.92 17.97
CA ILE A 689 8.70 -46.38 16.57
C ILE A 689 9.94 -45.89 15.81
N PHE A 690 10.38 -44.67 16.07
CA PHE A 690 11.54 -44.08 15.40
C PHE A 690 12.86 -44.27 16.18
N ASP A 691 12.83 -45.03 17.28
CA ASP A 691 13.95 -45.23 18.22
C ASP A 691 14.59 -43.91 18.70
N ILE A 692 13.74 -42.96 19.09
CA ILE A 692 14.08 -41.61 19.56
C ILE A 692 14.00 -41.61 21.09
N LYS A 693 14.92 -42.32 21.77
CA LYS A 693 14.87 -42.46 23.25
C LYS A 693 15.55 -41.31 24.00
N ASN A 694 16.51 -40.64 23.38
CA ASN A 694 17.32 -39.58 24.00
C ASN A 694 17.28 -38.26 23.20
N SER A 695 16.21 -38.03 22.44
CA SER A 695 16.01 -36.80 21.68
C SER A 695 14.55 -36.37 21.71
N THR A 696 14.32 -35.10 21.38
CA THR A 696 13.01 -34.47 21.40
C THR A 696 12.45 -34.39 19.99
N THR A 697 11.29 -35.00 19.76
CA THR A 697 10.59 -34.93 18.47
C THR A 697 9.91 -33.58 18.30
N TYR A 698 10.18 -32.88 17.20
CA TYR A 698 9.58 -31.59 16.86
C TYR A 698 8.69 -31.65 15.62
N ALA A 699 8.80 -32.72 14.82
CA ALA A 699 7.96 -32.93 13.66
C ALA A 699 7.46 -34.37 13.56
N LEU A 700 6.21 -34.52 13.13
CA LEU A 700 5.63 -35.76 12.61
C LEU A 700 4.90 -35.41 11.31
N PHE A 701 5.09 -36.22 10.28
CA PHE A 701 4.45 -35.98 8.99
C PHE A 701 4.25 -37.29 8.23
N ARG A 702 3.37 -37.24 7.24
CA ARG A 702 3.21 -38.30 6.24
C ARG A 702 3.65 -37.80 4.87
N ILE A 703 4.19 -38.70 4.06
CA ILE A 703 4.73 -38.39 2.74
C ILE A 703 4.32 -39.46 1.71
N GLY A 704 4.15 -39.06 0.46
CA GLY A 704 3.87 -39.95 -0.66
C GLY A 704 3.53 -39.19 -1.94
N LYS A 705 3.18 -39.91 -3.00
CA LYS A 705 2.63 -39.30 -4.23
C LYS A 705 1.14 -39.05 -4.06
N GLY A 706 0.66 -37.89 -4.47
CA GLY A 706 -0.74 -37.52 -4.38
C GLY A 706 -1.12 -36.47 -5.41
N ALA A 707 -2.42 -36.35 -5.70
CA ALA A 707 -2.94 -35.29 -6.55
C ALA A 707 -2.61 -33.91 -5.95
N PRO A 708 -2.42 -32.87 -6.78
CA PRO A 708 -2.08 -31.54 -6.30
C PRO A 708 -3.17 -30.99 -5.34
N PRO A 709 -2.79 -30.16 -4.34
CA PRO A 709 -3.75 -29.54 -3.44
C PRO A 709 -4.68 -28.60 -4.22
N THR A 710 -5.94 -28.54 -3.80
CA THR A 710 -7.01 -27.76 -4.44
C THR A 710 -6.86 -26.26 -4.18
N ALA A 711 -6.24 -25.89 -3.06
CA ALA A 711 -5.99 -24.50 -2.68
C ALA A 711 -4.66 -24.33 -1.94
N ARG A 712 -4.18 -23.10 -1.87
CA ARG A 712 -2.98 -22.70 -1.11
C ARG A 712 -3.36 -21.61 -0.12
N SER A 713 -2.76 -21.66 1.07
CA SER A 713 -2.91 -20.58 2.05
C SER A 713 -2.26 -19.30 1.52
N THR A 714 -2.92 -18.16 1.75
CA THR A 714 -2.35 -16.82 1.54
C THR A 714 -1.21 -16.53 2.52
N ARG A 715 -0.45 -15.46 2.29
CA ARG A 715 0.66 -15.02 3.16
C ARG A 715 0.56 -13.53 3.44
N LYS A 716 0.90 -13.07 4.64
CA LYS A 716 1.08 -11.64 4.96
C LYS A 716 1.96 -10.96 3.90
N ARG A 717 1.66 -9.70 3.58
CA ARG A 717 2.49 -8.96 2.63
C ARG A 717 3.81 -8.62 3.30
N LEU A 718 4.84 -8.33 2.51
CA LEU A 718 6.17 -8.09 3.07
C LEU A 718 6.15 -6.86 3.99
N GLU A 719 5.45 -5.81 3.59
CA GLU A 719 5.21 -4.59 4.35
C GLU A 719 4.55 -4.84 5.71
N ASP A 720 3.70 -5.87 5.83
CA ASP A 720 2.99 -6.20 7.08
C ASP A 720 3.93 -6.87 8.11
N VAL A 721 5.09 -7.39 7.68
CA VAL A 721 6.05 -8.11 8.53
C VAL A 721 7.39 -7.40 8.66
N LEU A 722 7.58 -6.24 8.02
CA LEU A 722 8.77 -5.41 8.19
C LEU A 722 8.69 -4.59 9.49
N ILE A 723 9.82 -4.44 10.16
CA ILE A 723 10.02 -3.51 11.27
C ILE A 723 10.66 -2.25 10.68
N PRO A 724 10.02 -1.07 10.77
CA PRO A 724 10.62 0.17 10.33
C PRO A 724 11.94 0.42 11.08
N MET A 725 12.96 0.95 10.38
CA MET A 725 14.11 1.50 11.09
C MET A 725 13.65 2.78 11.79
N VAL A 726 13.90 2.86 13.10
CA VAL A 726 13.62 4.05 13.93
C VAL A 726 14.73 5.06 13.76
#